data_AF-A0A075B0N0-F1
#
_entry.id   AF-A0A075B0N0-F1
#
_cell.length_a   1.000
_cell.length_b   1.000
_cell.length_c   1.000
_cell.angle_alpha   90.00
_cell.angle_beta   90.00
_cell.angle_gamma   90.00
#
_symmetry.space_group_name_H-M   'P 1'
#
loop_
_entity.id
_entity.type
_entity.pdbx_description
1 polymer ?
#
loop_
_entity_poly.entity_id
_entity_poly.type
_entity_poly.pdbx_seq_one_letter_code
_entity_poly.pdbx_strand_id
1 'polypeptide(L)'
;MATVVLGSQWGDEGKGKLIHFLSKRCHGGDNAGHTIVSNDKVHKFHLLPCGLLRDHTKGIVGPGTVIHLPALMTEIQNLPDCSHRIFISPRAHLIFKFHRLIDGINETSRGVKRTGMRVGELLNFENFKERYLSMLNQLKQSFPLLESYSPEDELAELEDISRVIPSMILDTSRLINEALKSNKNVLIEGANGALLDIDLGTYPFVTSSNTTVGGLCTGLGISTKCISTIIGVVKAYCTRVGHGPFPTEITQGPVMEHLSSNGAEYGTTTDVLTGLDVLKVCVSYKWPNGMIVEDYPVGTNEFEQIVPEYVNFPGWKTDISKCVTFEDLPVEAQNYVNFIEDFVNVPSNHSSASQLSINPLPDNNKELEEALTSVKNAAFQFRKSLVRLMDALKHCADMLFEMRATMLGPKQYYELFFDELQILVRYLKENVQNNPKFGDLYELVQITVGSVYVDLELAPKKAIIEDMLDMCRGVQNPIRGLFLRHYFGFMIKETLSKGESAEMIEFSTRILIENFIEMNKLWVRMQYQGSTREKEKRENERKALKTLVGSVLMRLSQIEGLTKENVLNPVLEQIVECNDVIAQEYLIDVVIQAFSEEWHLFTLRNLLDGMSKLRMEVNFRNMMIALVNRFIQAEKDGLNKNNLEEFLQAKKIDLSLGDIFSLLEALIDIIMKNSSIENSRNFVFKLNEFLANYLEKRNENDESTSKEMMHYLDLLLETPFAFKIKELPNLVNFLGSTKFCIKLIKSFKDNEAFDVLKLFDLIKVLYESEDLDDIAIVNDLLPRDHNILFVLNEKLSKAHKSYPFTFPRVIYCLIDCLNKENGSEILKFAFKSTNEFLKFISENLENGVEQSFRSLLLLNLDLAVAADANGFESEAYEFISQSFLIYEEYVSDSKSQLKCFTSILTHLSKVKYFSSENYDILSSRCLLYASRMLKKSDQCRALASTAYIFHKSDNKKLLDCLQRSLKAADSVMDSSESSLLFIEILNHYIYFNEKLPLVVTEKHIHNLTELIQTNLKDSSNDSDLYKYYQRTLKYYQKKNPGVIIETPIVQEKVETKEETEKAIPVNTFVAEVEKPTLSSALSSISLEHNLPDEFNATWEK
;
A
#
# COMPACT_ATOMS: atom_id res chain seq x y z
N MET A 1 -37.31 9.70 15.37
CA MET A 1 -36.67 9.84 14.04
C MET A 1 -35.16 9.84 14.22
N ALA A 2 -34.39 9.30 13.28
CA ALA A 2 -32.93 9.30 13.33
C ALA A 2 -32.33 10.39 12.43
N THR A 3 -31.33 11.11 12.96
CA THR A 3 -30.45 12.01 12.22
C THR A 3 -29.05 11.40 12.23
N VAL A 4 -28.45 11.28 11.05
CA VAL A 4 -27.13 10.67 10.86
C VAL A 4 -26.15 11.78 10.47
N VAL A 5 -25.00 11.84 11.14
CA VAL A 5 -23.89 12.73 10.78
C VAL A 5 -22.68 11.87 10.41
N LEU A 6 -22.19 12.06 9.19
CA LEU A 6 -21.03 11.36 8.62
C LEU A 6 -20.05 12.40 8.09
N GLY A 7 -18.76 12.07 8.04
CA GLY A 7 -17.84 12.89 7.25
C GLY A 7 -17.70 12.25 5.88
N SER A 8 -17.67 13.10 4.87
CA SER A 8 -17.72 12.67 3.48
C SER A 8 -16.31 12.49 2.90
N GLN A 9 -15.25 12.75 3.68
CA GLN A 9 -13.84 12.65 3.26
C GLN A 9 -13.10 11.65 4.17
N TRP A 10 -12.03 12.06 4.85
CA TRP A 10 -11.03 11.21 5.51
C TRP A 10 -11.19 11.03 7.02
N GLY A 11 -12.24 11.58 7.66
CA GLY A 11 -12.44 11.36 9.11
C GLY A 11 -12.22 12.59 10.00
N ASP A 12 -11.51 13.59 9.52
CA ASP A 12 -10.97 14.73 10.28
C ASP A 12 -11.67 16.07 9.95
N GLU A 13 -12.88 16.01 9.37
CA GLU A 13 -13.65 17.17 8.92
C GLU A 13 -14.36 17.92 10.07
N GLY A 14 -14.13 17.52 11.32
CA GLY A 14 -14.72 18.14 12.51
C GLY A 14 -16.22 17.86 12.64
N LYS A 15 -16.64 16.62 12.36
CA LYS A 15 -18.04 16.16 12.22
C LYS A 15 -18.95 16.53 13.38
N GLY A 16 -18.40 16.84 14.52
CA GLY A 16 -19.10 16.80 15.78
C GLY A 16 -18.80 17.95 16.72
N LYS A 17 -18.03 18.92 16.27
CA LYS A 17 -18.39 20.31 16.46
C LYS A 17 -19.78 20.53 15.88
N LEU A 18 -20.05 19.96 14.70
CA LEU A 18 -21.39 20.00 14.11
C LEU A 18 -22.40 19.17 14.90
N ILE A 19 -22.13 17.91 15.24
CA ILE A 19 -22.89 17.13 16.22
C ILE A 19 -23.06 18.03 17.48
N HIS A 20 -22.01 18.60 18.10
CA HIS A 20 -22.09 19.42 19.33
C HIS A 20 -22.95 20.66 19.14
N PHE A 21 -23.06 21.17 17.92
CA PHE A 21 -23.93 22.27 17.60
C PHE A 21 -25.38 21.83 17.35
N LEU A 22 -25.60 20.79 16.54
CA LEU A 22 -26.90 20.11 16.36
C LEU A 22 -27.46 19.66 17.70
N SER A 23 -26.54 19.41 18.64
CA SER A 23 -26.81 19.29 20.04
C SER A 23 -27.75 20.38 20.53
N LYS A 24 -27.47 21.66 20.33
CA LYS A 24 -28.24 22.79 20.88
C LYS A 24 -29.73 22.83 20.46
N ARG A 25 -30.16 22.11 19.42
CA ARG A 25 -31.59 21.84 19.12
C ARG A 25 -32.04 20.40 19.45
N CYS A 26 -31.11 19.44 19.57
CA CYS A 26 -31.25 18.12 20.21
C CYS A 26 -29.86 17.55 20.55
N HIS A 27 -29.51 17.46 21.85
CA HIS A 27 -28.16 17.53 22.43
C HIS A 27 -27.14 16.34 22.26
N GLY A 28 -26.18 16.31 21.30
CA GLY A 28 -24.77 15.86 21.55
C GLY A 28 -23.73 16.09 20.44
N GLY A 29 -22.39 15.98 20.65
CA GLY A 29 -21.24 16.21 19.69
C GLY A 29 -20.13 15.13 19.49
N ASP A 30 -18.97 15.53 18.91
CA ASP A 30 -17.82 14.87 18.19
C ASP A 30 -16.97 13.72 18.75
N ASN A 31 -16.52 12.85 17.83
CA ASN A 31 -15.46 11.84 17.91
C ASN A 31 -14.44 11.96 16.76
N ALA A 32 -13.22 12.38 17.13
CA ALA A 32 -11.92 12.03 16.55
C ALA A 32 -10.86 12.59 17.51
N GLY A 33 -10.72 12.01 18.71
CA GLY A 33 -9.75 12.47 19.73
C GLY A 33 -9.73 13.99 19.92
N HIS A 34 -10.83 14.59 20.38
CA HIS A 34 -10.95 16.06 20.45
C HIS A 34 -11.24 16.59 21.85
N THR A 35 -10.70 17.78 22.08
CA THR A 35 -10.63 18.53 23.33
C THR A 35 -11.79 19.53 23.36
N ILE A 36 -12.81 19.28 24.17
CA ILE A 36 -13.99 20.14 24.32
C ILE A 36 -13.82 21.05 25.52
N VAL A 37 -13.94 22.36 25.33
CA VAL A 37 -13.99 23.33 26.44
C VAL A 37 -15.44 23.57 26.83
N SER A 38 -15.83 23.15 28.02
CA SER A 38 -17.15 23.40 28.60
C SER A 38 -16.96 23.93 30.01
N ASN A 39 -17.55 25.10 30.33
CA ASN A 39 -17.42 25.77 31.63
C ASN A 39 -15.95 25.93 32.10
N ASP A 40 -15.09 26.47 31.24
CA ASP A 40 -13.64 26.68 31.49
C ASP A 40 -12.83 25.40 31.81
N LYS A 41 -13.40 24.21 31.56
CA LYS A 41 -12.71 22.92 31.66
C LYS A 41 -12.62 22.21 30.33
N VAL A 42 -11.45 21.65 30.09
CA VAL A 42 -11.10 20.87 28.92
C VAL A 42 -11.43 19.39 29.16
N HIS A 43 -12.35 18.83 28.38
CA HIS A 43 -12.74 17.42 28.39
C HIS A 43 -12.35 16.74 27.08
N LYS A 44 -11.59 15.65 27.12
CA LYS A 44 -11.14 14.92 25.91
C LYS A 44 -12.00 13.66 25.72
N PHE A 45 -12.70 13.57 24.59
CA PHE A 45 -13.52 12.40 24.22
C PHE A 45 -12.84 11.58 23.12
N HIS A 46 -12.82 10.26 23.26
CA HIS A 46 -12.15 9.34 22.33
C HIS A 46 -13.06 8.17 21.94
N LEU A 47 -13.81 7.59 22.88
CA LEU A 47 -14.73 6.49 22.64
C LEU A 47 -16.18 6.83 23.00
N LEU A 48 -16.38 7.78 23.92
CA LEU A 48 -17.71 8.15 24.37
C LEU A 48 -18.30 9.27 23.52
N PRO A 49 -19.60 9.20 23.16
CA PRO A 49 -20.25 10.27 22.42
C PRO A 49 -20.29 11.54 23.28
N CYS A 50 -19.80 12.66 22.76
CA CYS A 50 -19.62 13.86 23.58
C CYS A 50 -20.96 14.50 24.05
N GLY A 51 -22.09 14.04 23.50
CA GLY A 51 -23.43 14.34 24.03
C GLY A 51 -23.65 13.98 25.49
N LEU A 52 -22.80 13.15 26.09
CA LEU A 52 -22.84 12.76 27.50
C LEU A 52 -22.62 13.92 28.49
N LEU A 53 -22.01 15.03 28.05
CA LEU A 53 -21.86 16.26 28.86
C LEU A 53 -23.19 16.87 29.31
N ARG A 54 -24.33 16.40 28.76
CA ARG A 54 -25.67 16.86 29.10
C ARG A 54 -26.38 15.85 29.98
N ASP A 55 -26.99 16.33 31.05
CA ASP A 55 -27.60 15.47 32.09
C ASP A 55 -28.75 14.57 31.59
N HIS A 56 -29.39 14.92 30.48
CA HIS A 56 -30.57 14.23 29.94
C HIS A 56 -30.27 13.32 28.73
N THR A 57 -29.03 13.24 28.29
CA THR A 57 -28.64 12.43 27.11
C THR A 57 -28.14 11.05 27.54
N LYS A 58 -28.57 9.99 26.85
CA LYS A 58 -28.00 8.65 27.02
C LYS A 58 -26.86 8.46 26.02
N GLY A 59 -25.68 8.07 26.49
CA GLY A 59 -24.56 7.71 25.64
C GLY A 59 -24.65 6.24 25.27
N ILE A 60 -24.57 5.93 23.98
CA ILE A 60 -24.65 4.56 23.47
C ILE A 60 -23.40 4.28 22.64
N VAL A 61 -22.70 3.19 22.97
CA VAL A 61 -21.61 2.63 22.15
C VAL A 61 -22.16 1.47 21.33
N GLY A 62 -22.15 1.63 20.00
CA GLY A 62 -22.79 0.72 19.06
C GLY A 62 -22.04 -0.61 18.86
N PRO A 63 -22.71 -1.64 18.29
CA PRO A 63 -22.05 -2.85 17.82
C PRO A 63 -20.93 -2.53 16.82
N GLY A 64 -19.87 -3.34 16.80
CA GLY A 64 -18.75 -3.16 15.86
C GLY A 64 -17.71 -2.11 16.26
N THR A 65 -18.00 -1.26 17.25
CA THR A 65 -17.02 -0.31 17.82
C THR A 65 -15.84 -1.06 18.44
N VAL A 66 -14.61 -0.63 18.16
CA VAL A 66 -13.39 -1.17 18.76
C VAL A 66 -13.08 -0.40 20.04
N ILE A 67 -12.96 -1.09 21.17
CA ILE A 67 -12.86 -0.49 22.50
C ILE A 67 -11.59 -0.97 23.20
N HIS A 68 -10.76 -0.02 23.63
CA HIS A 68 -9.68 -0.26 24.58
C HIS A 68 -10.20 0.04 26.00
N LEU A 69 -10.51 -1.00 26.78
CA LEU A 69 -11.20 -0.85 28.06
C LEU A 69 -10.51 0.07 29.07
N PRO A 70 -9.18 -0.01 29.29
CA PRO A 70 -8.52 0.91 30.21
C PRO A 70 -8.69 2.38 29.82
N ALA A 71 -8.60 2.68 28.52
CA ALA A 71 -8.75 4.05 28.03
C ALA A 71 -10.19 4.55 28.19
N LEU A 72 -11.18 3.69 27.92
CA LEU A 72 -12.59 3.99 28.16
C LEU A 72 -12.85 4.28 29.64
N MET A 73 -12.28 3.51 30.56
CA MET A 73 -12.46 3.73 32.00
C MET A 73 -11.82 5.03 32.47
N THR A 74 -10.62 5.38 31.97
CA THR A 74 -10.00 6.68 32.21
C THR A 74 -10.88 7.82 31.66
N GLU A 75 -11.49 7.64 30.48
CA GLU A 75 -12.41 8.62 29.89
C GLU A 75 -13.66 8.81 30.76
N ILE A 76 -14.28 7.73 31.25
CA ILE A 76 -15.43 7.79 32.17
C ILE A 76 -15.07 8.51 33.48
N GLN A 77 -13.89 8.24 34.05
CA GLN A 77 -13.43 8.86 35.29
C GLN A 77 -13.20 10.38 35.15
N ASN A 78 -12.85 10.85 33.95
CA ASN A 78 -12.65 12.26 33.65
C ASN A 78 -13.95 13.03 33.37
N LEU A 79 -15.10 12.34 33.38
CA LEU A 79 -16.42 12.93 33.16
C LEU A 79 -17.18 13.13 34.48
N PRO A 80 -18.11 14.11 34.53
CA PRO A 80 -19.06 14.21 35.64
C PRO A 80 -19.90 12.92 35.76
N ASP A 81 -20.50 12.66 36.93
CA ASP A 81 -21.22 11.40 37.22
C ASP A 81 -22.31 11.06 36.20
N CYS A 82 -21.93 10.28 35.18
CA CYS A 82 -22.74 9.94 34.02
C CYS A 82 -22.75 8.43 33.73
N SER A 83 -22.11 7.63 34.58
CA SER A 83 -21.97 6.17 34.43
C SER A 83 -23.30 5.45 34.23
N HIS A 84 -24.37 5.93 34.87
CA HIS A 84 -25.73 5.37 34.76
C HIS A 84 -26.43 5.68 33.41
N ARG A 85 -25.84 6.54 32.57
CA ARG A 85 -26.37 6.94 31.25
C ARG A 85 -25.57 6.36 30.09
N ILE A 86 -24.51 5.60 30.37
CA ILE A 86 -23.64 4.98 29.37
C ILE A 86 -24.07 3.53 29.15
N PHE A 87 -24.33 3.18 27.88
CA PHE A 87 -24.72 1.83 27.48
C PHE A 87 -23.79 1.32 26.39
N ILE A 88 -23.19 0.14 26.61
CA ILE A 88 -22.21 -0.46 25.70
C ILE A 88 -22.80 -1.75 25.11
N SER A 89 -22.68 -1.89 23.79
CA SER A 89 -23.12 -3.12 23.11
C SER A 89 -22.27 -4.32 23.53
N PRO A 90 -22.87 -5.49 23.86
CA PRO A 90 -22.10 -6.73 24.04
C PRO A 90 -21.41 -7.18 22.75
N ARG A 91 -21.76 -6.60 21.58
CA ARG A 91 -21.16 -6.88 20.28
C ARG A 91 -20.04 -5.92 19.89
N ALA A 92 -19.65 -4.99 20.77
CA ALA A 92 -18.45 -4.19 20.56
C ALA A 92 -17.18 -5.05 20.69
N HIS A 93 -16.15 -4.73 19.91
CA HIS A 93 -14.89 -5.47 19.85
C HIS A 93 -13.89 -4.92 20.87
N LEU A 94 -13.09 -5.81 21.45
CA LEU A 94 -12.02 -5.46 22.38
C LEU A 94 -10.68 -5.41 21.68
N ILE A 95 -9.90 -4.36 21.95
CA ILE A 95 -8.49 -4.26 21.56
C ILE A 95 -7.61 -4.27 22.81
N PHE A 96 -6.46 -4.94 22.70
CA PHE A 96 -5.54 -5.23 23.80
C PHE A 96 -4.17 -4.62 23.47
N LYS A 97 -3.30 -4.47 24.47
CA LYS A 97 -1.97 -3.86 24.31
C LYS A 97 -1.11 -4.62 23.31
N PHE A 98 -1.18 -5.95 23.27
CA PHE A 98 -0.43 -6.75 22.28
C PHE A 98 -0.95 -6.57 20.84
N HIS A 99 -2.22 -6.20 20.63
CA HIS A 99 -2.71 -5.87 19.28
C HIS A 99 -1.99 -4.63 18.73
N ARG A 100 -1.67 -3.64 19.58
CA ARG A 100 -0.87 -2.47 19.17
C ARG A 100 0.58 -2.83 18.82
N LEU A 101 1.16 -3.79 19.55
CA LEU A 101 2.49 -4.32 19.24
C LEU A 101 2.50 -5.02 17.88
N ILE A 102 1.47 -5.80 17.59
CA ILE A 102 1.29 -6.46 16.29
C ILE A 102 1.05 -5.44 15.16
N ASP A 103 0.21 -4.43 15.40
CA ASP A 103 -0.06 -3.38 14.41
C ASP A 103 1.20 -2.59 14.06
N GLY A 104 2.05 -2.26 15.04
CA GLY A 104 3.35 -1.62 14.79
C GLY A 104 4.36 -2.50 14.03
N ILE A 105 4.20 -3.83 14.07
CA ILE A 105 5.00 -4.78 13.29
C ILE A 105 4.44 -4.96 11.87
N ASN A 106 3.12 -4.92 11.71
CA ASN A 106 2.41 -5.15 10.45
C ASN A 106 2.28 -3.91 9.55
N GLU A 107 2.85 -2.75 9.92
CA GLU A 107 2.95 -1.59 9.01
C GLU A 107 3.69 -1.94 7.69
N THR A 108 4.40 -3.08 7.63
CA THR A 108 4.98 -3.66 6.40
C THR A 108 4.13 -4.75 5.72
N SER A 109 3.06 -5.27 6.33
CA SER A 109 2.32 -6.46 5.87
C SER A 109 0.81 -6.28 6.04
N ARG A 110 0.13 -5.85 4.98
CA ARG A 110 -1.31 -5.53 4.99
C ARG A 110 -2.18 -6.79 4.92
N GLY A 111 -2.71 -7.23 6.06
CA GLY A 111 -3.77 -8.24 6.15
C GLY A 111 -4.22 -8.53 7.59
N VAL A 112 -5.42 -8.06 7.97
CA VAL A 112 -5.99 -8.34 9.30
C VAL A 112 -6.69 -9.71 9.30
N LYS A 113 -6.15 -10.69 10.02
CA LYS A 113 -6.89 -11.91 10.38
C LYS A 113 -7.94 -11.56 11.45
N ARG A 114 -9.21 -11.89 11.19
CA ARG A 114 -10.35 -11.61 12.09
C ARG A 114 -10.41 -12.56 13.29
N THR A 115 -9.48 -12.42 14.21
CA THR A 115 -9.55 -13.03 15.55
C THR A 115 -9.61 -11.92 16.59
N GLY A 116 -10.78 -11.67 17.19
CA GLY A 116 -10.96 -10.64 18.20
C GLY A 116 -12.10 -10.99 19.16
N MET A 117 -11.94 -10.58 20.43
CA MET A 117 -12.91 -10.83 21.49
C MET A 117 -13.94 -9.69 21.58
N ARG A 118 -15.12 -9.96 22.14
CA ARG A 118 -16.19 -8.96 22.31
C ARG A 118 -16.45 -8.60 23.77
N VAL A 119 -16.99 -7.39 23.99
CA VAL A 119 -17.32 -6.88 25.34
C VAL A 119 -18.28 -7.81 26.09
N GLY A 120 -19.23 -8.45 25.40
CA GLY A 120 -20.17 -9.38 26.02
C GLY A 120 -19.52 -10.62 26.67
N GLU A 121 -18.30 -10.97 26.26
CA GLU A 121 -17.56 -12.09 26.84
C GLU A 121 -17.06 -11.79 28.26
N LEU A 122 -16.93 -10.50 28.64
CA LEU A 122 -16.57 -10.07 30.00
C LEU A 122 -17.63 -10.43 31.06
N LEU A 123 -18.87 -10.73 30.64
CA LEU A 123 -19.92 -11.19 31.55
C LEU A 123 -19.56 -12.52 32.23
N ASN A 124 -18.67 -13.31 31.62
CA ASN A 124 -18.08 -14.52 32.21
C ASN A 124 -16.56 -14.43 32.10
N PHE A 125 -15.94 -13.82 33.11
CA PHE A 125 -14.51 -13.52 33.11
C PHE A 125 -13.62 -14.78 33.05
N GLU A 126 -14.06 -15.91 33.60
CA GLU A 126 -13.29 -17.16 33.56
C GLU A 126 -13.14 -17.68 32.11
N ASN A 127 -14.24 -17.74 31.35
CA ASN A 127 -14.21 -18.13 29.95
C ASN A 127 -13.47 -17.09 29.09
N PHE A 128 -13.63 -15.81 29.41
CA PHE A 128 -12.88 -14.73 28.78
C PHE A 128 -11.36 -14.94 28.95
N LYS A 129 -10.90 -15.23 30.16
CA LYS A 129 -9.48 -15.46 30.46
C LYS A 129 -8.89 -16.64 29.69
N GLU A 130 -9.60 -17.76 29.61
CA GLU A 130 -9.16 -18.93 28.84
C GLU A 130 -9.01 -18.61 27.34
N ARG A 131 -10.00 -17.92 26.77
CA ARG A 131 -9.98 -17.50 25.35
C ARG A 131 -8.88 -16.48 25.06
N TYR A 132 -8.69 -15.52 25.96
CA TYR A 132 -7.64 -14.52 25.86
C TYR A 132 -6.25 -15.17 25.81
N LEU A 133 -5.98 -16.11 26.73
CA LEU A 133 -4.71 -16.84 26.78
C LEU A 133 -4.51 -17.74 25.55
N SER A 134 -5.58 -18.41 25.09
CA SER A 134 -5.54 -19.23 23.88
C SER A 134 -5.19 -18.39 22.64
N MET A 135 -5.81 -17.22 22.49
CA MET A 135 -5.55 -16.30 21.39
C MET A 135 -4.11 -15.75 21.46
N LEU A 136 -3.64 -15.34 22.65
CA LEU A 136 -2.27 -14.86 22.83
C LEU A 136 -1.25 -15.94 22.47
N ASN A 137 -1.48 -17.21 22.86
CA ASN A 137 -0.58 -18.31 22.53
C ASN A 137 -0.51 -18.59 21.01
N GLN A 138 -1.64 -18.50 20.31
CA GLN A 138 -1.66 -18.60 18.83
C GLN A 138 -0.90 -17.45 18.16
N LEU A 139 -1.03 -16.23 18.69
CA LEU A 139 -0.31 -15.06 18.18
C LEU A 139 1.19 -15.12 18.49
N LYS A 140 1.60 -15.63 19.66
CA LYS A 140 3.03 -15.87 19.98
C LYS A 140 3.69 -16.85 19.02
N GLN A 141 2.97 -17.88 18.55
CA GLN A 141 3.49 -18.80 17.52
C GLN A 141 3.67 -18.13 16.15
N SER A 142 2.85 -17.10 15.84
CA SER A 142 2.89 -16.41 14.56
C SER A 142 3.85 -15.21 14.55
N PHE A 143 4.16 -14.64 15.72
CA PHE A 143 5.00 -13.45 15.90
C PHE A 143 6.02 -13.67 17.02
N PRO A 144 7.27 -14.06 16.70
CA PRO A 144 8.31 -14.40 17.70
C PRO A 144 8.63 -13.28 18.71
N LEU A 145 8.47 -12.01 18.32
CA LEU A 145 8.71 -10.85 19.20
C LEU A 145 7.71 -10.73 20.36
N LEU A 146 6.54 -11.37 20.28
CA LEU A 146 5.54 -11.42 21.36
C LEU A 146 5.92 -12.39 22.50
N GLU A 147 7.00 -13.18 22.36
CA GLU A 147 7.44 -14.09 23.44
C GLU A 147 7.74 -13.32 24.74
N SER A 148 8.28 -12.10 24.62
CA SER A 148 8.59 -11.19 25.73
C SER A 148 7.37 -10.56 26.42
N TYR A 149 6.17 -10.69 25.84
CA TYR A 149 4.95 -10.08 26.39
C TYR A 149 4.37 -10.90 27.55
N SER A 150 4.21 -10.23 28.71
CA SER A 150 3.63 -10.77 29.94
C SER A 150 2.15 -10.35 30.07
N PRO A 151 1.20 -11.31 30.05
CA PRO A 151 -0.23 -11.00 30.12
C PRO A 151 -0.77 -10.70 31.53
N GLU A 152 0.01 -10.94 32.59
CA GLU A 152 -0.46 -10.91 33.97
C GLU A 152 -1.01 -9.55 34.40
N ASP A 153 -0.29 -8.46 34.09
CA ASP A 153 -0.67 -7.10 34.48
C ASP A 153 -1.92 -6.61 33.72
N GLU A 154 -2.02 -6.94 32.42
CA GLU A 154 -3.19 -6.57 31.61
C GLU A 154 -4.44 -7.37 32.02
N LEU A 155 -4.29 -8.66 32.35
CA LEU A 155 -5.41 -9.47 32.85
C LEU A 155 -5.90 -9.01 34.22
N ALA A 156 -5.01 -8.59 35.11
CA ALA A 156 -5.39 -8.03 36.41
C ALA A 156 -6.19 -6.72 36.26
N GLU A 157 -5.71 -5.81 35.39
CA GLU A 157 -6.42 -4.56 35.06
C GLU A 157 -7.81 -4.85 34.43
N LEU A 158 -7.91 -5.84 33.54
CA LEU A 158 -9.18 -6.26 32.94
C LEU A 158 -10.13 -6.90 33.94
N GLU A 159 -9.63 -7.65 34.92
CA GLU A 159 -10.44 -8.28 35.97
C GLU A 159 -11.12 -7.21 36.84
N ASP A 160 -10.38 -6.17 37.25
CA ASP A 160 -10.94 -5.06 38.01
C ASP A 160 -12.01 -4.29 37.22
N ILE A 161 -11.75 -4.05 35.93
CA ILE A 161 -12.73 -3.40 35.03
C ILE A 161 -13.97 -4.28 34.83
N SER A 162 -13.81 -5.61 34.75
CA SER A 162 -14.90 -6.57 34.56
C SER A 162 -15.92 -6.58 35.72
N ARG A 163 -15.56 -6.04 36.90
CA ARG A 163 -16.49 -5.89 38.04
C ARG A 163 -17.45 -4.71 37.88
N VAL A 164 -17.09 -3.69 37.11
CA VAL A 164 -17.87 -2.45 36.94
C VAL A 164 -18.64 -2.42 35.62
N ILE A 165 -17.98 -2.82 34.53
CA ILE A 165 -18.51 -2.75 33.17
C ILE A 165 -19.84 -3.51 32.93
N PRO A 166 -20.11 -4.68 33.53
CA PRO A 166 -21.36 -5.42 33.30
C PRO A 166 -22.63 -4.60 33.55
N SER A 167 -22.60 -3.62 34.45
CA SER A 167 -23.72 -2.71 34.72
C SER A 167 -24.05 -1.78 33.55
N MET A 168 -23.11 -1.59 32.62
CA MET A 168 -23.23 -0.75 31.42
C MET A 168 -23.49 -1.56 30.15
N ILE A 169 -23.36 -2.90 30.19
CA ILE A 169 -23.59 -3.77 29.02
C ILE A 169 -25.09 -3.97 28.81
N LEU A 170 -25.60 -3.56 27.63
CA LEU A 170 -27.01 -3.74 27.26
C LEU A 170 -27.15 -3.99 25.76
N ASP A 171 -28.24 -4.63 25.34
CA ASP A 171 -28.60 -4.70 23.91
C ASP A 171 -28.97 -3.31 23.38
N THR A 172 -27.96 -2.63 22.83
CA THR A 172 -28.09 -1.26 22.32
C THR A 172 -28.96 -1.20 21.07
N SER A 173 -28.95 -2.24 20.21
CA SER A 173 -29.82 -2.30 19.02
C SER A 173 -31.29 -2.32 19.42
N ARG A 174 -31.65 -3.08 20.47
CA ARG A 174 -33.01 -3.07 21.02
C ARG A 174 -33.38 -1.70 21.59
N LEU A 175 -32.49 -1.12 22.40
CA LEU A 175 -32.71 0.20 23.03
C LEU A 175 -32.96 1.31 21.98
N ILE A 176 -32.17 1.33 20.91
CA ILE A 176 -32.32 2.29 19.81
C ILE A 176 -33.65 2.08 19.09
N ASN A 177 -34.01 0.83 18.75
CA ASN A 177 -35.27 0.53 18.08
C ASN A 177 -36.50 0.87 18.93
N GLU A 178 -36.45 0.65 20.25
CA GLU A 178 -37.50 1.07 21.18
C GLU A 178 -37.62 2.61 21.27
N ALA A 179 -36.48 3.32 21.27
CA ALA A 179 -36.45 4.78 21.23
C ALA A 179 -37.05 5.33 19.92
N LEU A 180 -36.72 4.73 18.78
CA LEU A 180 -37.27 5.08 17.47
C LEU A 180 -38.78 4.83 17.39
N LYS A 181 -39.26 3.68 17.89
CA LYS A 181 -40.70 3.37 17.98
C LYS A 181 -41.45 4.36 18.88
N SER A 182 -40.80 4.87 19.91
CA SER A 182 -41.35 5.83 20.85
C SER A 182 -41.22 7.29 20.38
N ASN A 183 -40.92 7.52 19.10
CA ASN A 183 -40.70 8.86 18.50
C ASN A 183 -39.65 9.72 19.22
N LYS A 184 -38.65 9.10 19.87
CA LYS A 184 -37.51 9.85 20.42
C LYS A 184 -36.55 10.26 19.30
N ASN A 185 -35.81 11.34 19.56
CA ASN A 185 -34.76 11.81 18.67
C ASN A 185 -33.49 11.00 18.92
N VAL A 186 -32.99 10.38 17.86
CA VAL A 186 -31.74 9.61 17.88
C VAL A 186 -30.75 10.32 16.98
N LEU A 187 -29.64 10.77 17.54
CA LEU A 187 -28.53 11.38 16.82
C LEU A 187 -27.42 10.35 16.72
N ILE A 188 -26.98 10.07 15.49
CA ILE A 188 -26.02 9.01 15.21
C ILE A 188 -24.78 9.63 14.58
N GLU A 189 -23.64 9.31 15.16
CA GLU A 189 -22.32 9.69 14.71
C GLU A 189 -21.65 8.53 13.97
N GLY A 190 -21.15 8.77 12.76
CA GLY A 190 -20.29 7.81 12.07
C GLY A 190 -18.87 7.81 12.63
N ALA A 191 -18.28 6.64 12.76
CA ALA A 191 -16.95 6.47 13.35
C ALA A 191 -15.80 7.01 12.49
N ASN A 192 -15.91 6.98 11.16
CA ASN A 192 -14.87 7.36 10.21
C ASN A 192 -15.45 8.10 8.99
N GLY A 193 -14.59 8.65 8.13
CA GLY A 193 -14.99 9.30 6.88
C GLY A 193 -15.35 8.30 5.76
N ALA A 194 -16.16 8.74 4.80
CA ALA A 194 -16.60 7.91 3.67
C ALA A 194 -15.45 7.43 2.76
N LEU A 195 -14.36 8.20 2.63
CA LEU A 195 -13.18 7.80 1.85
C LEU A 195 -12.27 6.79 2.58
N LEU A 196 -12.60 6.46 3.83
CA LEU A 196 -11.98 5.36 4.58
C LEU A 196 -12.83 4.08 4.58
N ASP A 197 -13.93 4.04 3.80
CA ASP A 197 -14.75 2.85 3.65
C ASP A 197 -13.97 1.73 2.96
N ILE A 198 -14.15 0.48 3.40
CA ILE A 198 -13.47 -0.68 2.82
C ILE A 198 -13.77 -0.89 1.34
N ASP A 199 -14.99 -0.55 0.90
CA ASP A 199 -15.44 -0.80 -0.48
C ASP A 199 -15.34 0.45 -1.36
N LEU A 200 -15.42 1.65 -0.77
CA LEU A 200 -15.51 2.92 -1.50
C LEU A 200 -14.27 3.82 -1.33
N GLY A 201 -13.38 3.49 -0.39
CA GLY A 201 -12.14 4.23 -0.16
C GLY A 201 -10.95 3.68 -0.95
N THR A 202 -9.82 4.38 -0.88
CA THR A 202 -8.60 4.02 -1.61
C THR A 202 -7.84 2.86 -0.94
N TYR A 203 -8.16 1.62 -1.31
CA TYR A 203 -7.49 0.43 -0.78
C TYR A 203 -5.99 0.44 -1.10
N PRO A 204 -5.10 0.03 -0.18
CA PRO A 204 -5.35 -0.52 1.16
C PRO A 204 -5.33 0.51 2.29
N PHE A 205 -5.44 1.80 1.97
CA PHE A 205 -5.42 2.89 2.95
C PHE A 205 -6.83 3.17 3.53
N VAL A 206 -7.62 2.11 3.71
CA VAL A 206 -9.01 2.13 4.16
C VAL A 206 -9.15 1.41 5.49
N THR A 207 -10.27 1.63 6.17
CA THR A 207 -10.62 0.88 7.38
C THR A 207 -11.16 -0.50 7.00
N SER A 208 -11.20 -1.43 7.96
CA SER A 208 -11.70 -2.79 7.74
C SER A 208 -13.24 -2.91 7.74
N SER A 209 -13.94 -1.77 7.72
CA SER A 209 -15.39 -1.66 7.90
C SER A 209 -16.01 -0.65 6.95
N ASN A 210 -17.31 -0.79 6.69
CA ASN A 210 -18.07 0.22 5.97
C ASN A 210 -18.37 1.44 6.86
N THR A 211 -18.00 2.62 6.41
CA THR A 211 -18.11 3.90 7.13
C THR A 211 -19.30 4.74 6.66
N THR A 212 -20.03 4.26 5.64
CA THR A 212 -21.22 4.91 5.08
C THR A 212 -22.51 4.62 5.86
N VAL A 213 -23.61 5.28 5.46
CA VAL A 213 -24.97 5.06 6.00
C VAL A 213 -25.38 3.59 5.95
N GLY A 214 -24.93 2.85 4.93
CA GLY A 214 -25.17 1.41 4.81
C GLY A 214 -24.56 0.62 5.97
N GLY A 215 -23.29 0.88 6.27
CA GLY A 215 -22.58 0.30 7.42
C GLY A 215 -23.21 0.66 8.77
N LEU A 216 -23.73 1.88 8.89
CA LEU A 216 -24.44 2.34 10.08
C LEU A 216 -25.77 1.59 10.29
N CYS A 217 -26.55 1.39 9.23
CA CYS A 217 -27.83 0.67 9.31
C CYS A 217 -27.63 -0.80 9.71
N THR A 218 -26.65 -1.46 9.10
CA THR A 218 -26.30 -2.85 9.40
C THR A 218 -25.67 -2.99 10.78
N GLY A 219 -24.79 -2.06 11.15
CA GLY A 219 -24.10 -2.04 12.44
C GLY A 219 -25.02 -1.78 13.63
N LEU A 220 -25.91 -0.79 13.54
CA LEU A 220 -26.85 -0.46 14.63
C LEU A 220 -28.11 -1.33 14.63
N GLY A 221 -28.41 -2.00 13.51
CA GLY A 221 -29.62 -2.81 13.34
C GLY A 221 -30.88 -1.95 13.24
N ILE A 222 -30.82 -0.85 12.50
CA ILE A 222 -31.95 0.07 12.27
C ILE A 222 -32.41 0.03 10.81
N SER A 223 -33.71 0.18 10.58
CA SER A 223 -34.25 0.26 9.21
C SER A 223 -33.88 1.59 8.56
N THR A 224 -33.55 1.55 7.27
CA THR A 224 -33.29 2.75 6.45
C THR A 224 -34.48 3.73 6.46
N LYS A 225 -35.71 3.24 6.62
CA LYS A 225 -36.93 4.07 6.73
C LYS A 225 -36.99 4.95 7.98
N CYS A 226 -36.20 4.64 9.01
CA CYS A 226 -36.16 5.40 10.25
C CYS A 226 -35.24 6.62 10.19
N ILE A 227 -34.38 6.69 9.16
CA ILE A 227 -33.47 7.80 8.92
C ILE A 227 -34.26 8.92 8.24
N SER A 228 -34.33 10.06 8.94
CA SER A 228 -35.06 11.24 8.47
C SER A 228 -34.14 12.26 7.81
N THR A 229 -32.90 12.37 8.27
CA THR A 229 -31.93 13.36 7.82
C THR A 229 -30.54 12.73 7.82
N ILE A 230 -29.79 12.92 6.73
CA ILE A 230 -28.37 12.55 6.61
C ILE A 230 -27.60 13.84 6.39
N ILE A 231 -26.57 14.05 7.19
CA ILE A 231 -25.72 15.24 7.16
C ILE A 231 -24.29 14.78 6.86
N GLY A 232 -23.78 15.15 5.70
CA GLY A 232 -22.39 14.96 5.33
C GLY A 232 -21.55 16.17 5.73
N VAL A 233 -20.44 15.96 6.43
CA VAL A 233 -19.49 17.01 6.79
C VAL A 233 -18.31 16.93 5.84
N VAL A 234 -18.00 18.07 5.22
CA VAL A 234 -16.93 18.22 4.24
C VAL A 234 -16.04 19.35 4.72
N LYS A 235 -14.73 19.12 4.66
CA LYS A 235 -13.71 20.13 4.90
C LYS A 235 -13.32 20.75 3.56
N ALA A 236 -13.20 22.08 3.54
CA ALA A 236 -12.87 22.86 2.33
C ALA A 236 -11.48 22.53 1.75
N TYR A 237 -10.61 21.96 2.57
CA TYR A 237 -9.31 21.40 2.15
C TYR A 237 -9.14 20.01 2.77
N CYS A 238 -8.60 19.07 2.01
CA CYS A 238 -8.43 17.69 2.46
C CYS A 238 -7.16 17.57 3.30
N THR A 239 -7.30 17.00 4.50
CA THR A 239 -6.19 16.52 5.32
C THR A 239 -6.49 15.07 5.72
N ARG A 240 -5.48 14.33 6.18
CA ARG A 240 -5.64 12.95 6.62
C ARG A 240 -4.70 12.65 7.77
N VAL A 241 -5.22 11.97 8.79
CA VAL A 241 -4.41 11.42 9.88
C VAL A 241 -3.88 10.05 9.45
N GLY A 242 -2.56 9.93 9.29
CA GLY A 242 -1.87 8.71 8.83
C GLY A 242 -1.60 8.67 7.32
N HIS A 243 -0.77 7.73 6.88
CA HIS A 243 -0.34 7.60 5.48
C HIS A 243 -1.51 7.32 4.52
N GLY A 244 -1.51 7.94 3.35
CA GLY A 244 -2.51 7.75 2.29
C GLY A 244 -2.15 8.51 1.01
N PRO A 245 -2.63 8.07 -0.16
CA PRO A 245 -2.25 8.67 -1.43
C PRO A 245 -3.03 9.97 -1.65
N PHE A 246 -2.32 11.10 -1.60
CA PHE A 246 -2.79 12.35 -2.19
C PHE A 246 -2.12 12.55 -3.55
N PRO A 247 -2.85 12.99 -4.60
CA PRO A 247 -2.22 13.34 -5.88
C PRO A 247 -1.19 14.48 -5.73
N THR A 248 -1.39 15.36 -4.74
CA THR A 248 -0.46 16.42 -4.36
C THR A 248 -0.37 16.51 -2.86
N GLU A 249 0.72 16.00 -2.29
CA GLU A 249 1.02 16.12 -0.86
C GLU A 249 1.97 17.30 -0.63
N ILE A 250 1.57 18.25 0.23
CA ILE A 250 2.47 19.32 0.67
C ILE A 250 3.25 18.77 1.87
N THR A 251 4.35 18.09 1.60
CA THR A 251 5.17 17.45 2.64
C THR A 251 6.11 18.43 3.36
N GLN A 252 6.44 19.57 2.72
CA GLN A 252 7.39 20.57 3.22
C GLN A 252 7.07 21.98 2.72
N GLY A 253 7.50 23.01 3.46
CA GLY A 253 7.48 24.42 3.01
C GLY A 253 6.59 25.36 3.83
N PRO A 254 6.63 26.67 3.54
CA PRO A 254 5.99 27.70 4.37
C PRO A 254 4.47 27.58 4.42
N VAL A 255 3.84 27.00 3.38
CA VAL A 255 2.41 26.71 3.38
C VAL A 255 2.08 25.58 4.36
N MET A 256 2.85 24.50 4.40
CA MET A 256 2.65 23.41 5.36
C MET A 256 2.90 23.88 6.79
N GLU A 257 3.98 24.62 7.05
CA GLU A 257 4.26 25.20 8.36
C GLU A 257 3.15 26.16 8.81
N HIS A 258 2.61 26.97 7.89
CA HIS A 258 1.47 27.86 8.15
C HIS A 258 0.19 27.10 8.47
N LEU A 259 -0.13 26.06 7.68
CA LEU A 259 -1.32 25.23 7.89
C LEU A 259 -1.22 24.44 9.21
N SER A 260 -0.06 23.85 9.52
CA SER A 260 0.15 23.07 10.75
C SER A 260 0.24 23.92 12.02
N SER A 261 0.86 25.10 11.96
CA SER A 261 1.00 26.00 13.12
C SER A 261 -0.29 26.75 13.46
N ASN A 262 -1.00 27.28 12.46
CA ASN A 262 -2.25 28.02 12.68
C ASN A 262 -3.48 27.10 12.78
N GLY A 263 -3.44 25.93 12.11
CA GLY A 263 -4.49 24.93 12.20
C GLY A 263 -4.49 24.14 13.51
N ALA A 264 -3.39 24.19 14.28
CA ALA A 264 -3.16 23.36 15.46
C ALA A 264 -3.55 21.90 15.18
N GLU A 265 -2.93 21.27 14.16
CA GLU A 265 -3.27 19.97 13.55
C GLU A 265 -3.16 18.73 14.47
N TYR A 266 -3.37 18.94 15.77
CA TYR A 266 -3.95 18.01 16.73
C TYR A 266 -5.45 18.31 17.03
N GLY A 267 -6.12 19.20 16.27
CA GLY A 267 -7.52 19.63 16.43
C GLY A 267 -8.00 20.60 15.33
N THR A 268 -9.31 20.71 15.10
CA THR A 268 -9.90 21.38 13.91
C THR A 268 -10.08 22.90 14.06
N THR A 269 -9.69 23.70 13.05
CA THR A 269 -10.10 25.12 12.90
C THR A 269 -10.17 25.51 11.42
N THR A 270 -11.02 26.49 11.07
CA THR A 270 -11.26 27.00 9.70
C THR A 270 -10.53 28.32 9.40
N ASP A 271 -9.83 28.91 10.37
CA ASP A 271 -9.07 30.17 10.22
C ASP A 271 -7.75 30.02 9.43
N VAL A 272 -7.54 28.83 8.87
CA VAL A 272 -6.24 28.32 8.40
C VAL A 272 -5.91 28.81 6.98
N LEU A 273 -6.93 29.20 6.20
CA LEU A 273 -6.76 29.75 4.84
C LEU A 273 -6.42 31.25 4.83
N THR A 274 -6.51 31.92 5.99
CA THR A 274 -6.15 33.33 6.15
C THR A 274 -4.64 33.51 5.98
N GLY A 275 -4.23 34.47 5.15
CA GLY A 275 -2.83 34.80 4.87
C GLY A 275 -2.27 34.23 3.57
N LEU A 276 -3.01 33.37 2.86
CA LEU A 276 -2.63 32.88 1.52
C LEU A 276 -2.90 33.95 0.47
N ASP A 277 -1.96 34.14 -0.48
CA ASP A 277 -2.15 35.11 -1.58
C ASP A 277 -3.10 34.55 -2.67
N VAL A 278 -3.03 33.25 -2.94
CA VAL A 278 -3.87 32.55 -3.94
C VAL A 278 -4.32 31.19 -3.38
N LEU A 279 -5.61 30.92 -3.48
CA LEU A 279 -6.24 29.64 -3.15
C LEU A 279 -6.45 28.82 -4.41
N LYS A 280 -5.88 27.61 -4.47
CA LYS A 280 -6.05 26.71 -5.61
C LYS A 280 -7.08 25.64 -5.29
N VAL A 281 -8.14 25.55 -6.09
CA VAL A 281 -9.21 24.54 -5.94
C VAL A 281 -9.14 23.55 -7.08
N CYS A 282 -8.92 22.28 -6.77
CA CYS A 282 -8.90 21.21 -7.78
C CYS A 282 -10.34 20.95 -8.25
N VAL A 283 -10.59 21.03 -9.55
CA VAL A 283 -11.93 20.82 -10.15
C VAL A 283 -12.05 19.55 -10.98
N SER A 284 -10.92 19.03 -11.48
CA SER A 284 -10.86 17.83 -12.31
C SER A 284 -9.46 17.21 -12.29
N TYR A 285 -9.36 15.96 -12.73
CA TYR A 285 -8.11 15.23 -12.91
C TYR A 285 -7.91 14.87 -14.38
N LYS A 286 -6.68 15.04 -14.88
CA LYS A 286 -6.29 14.68 -16.23
C LYS A 286 -5.42 13.43 -16.23
N TRP A 287 -5.85 12.40 -16.96
CA TRP A 287 -5.10 11.16 -17.15
C TRP A 287 -3.98 11.31 -18.18
N PRO A 288 -2.95 10.46 -18.15
CA PRO A 288 -1.87 10.46 -19.15
C PRO A 288 -2.36 10.29 -20.60
N ASN A 289 -3.47 9.58 -20.79
CA ASN A 289 -4.12 9.38 -22.08
C ASN A 289 -4.95 10.60 -22.55
N GLY A 290 -4.99 11.69 -21.76
CA GLY A 290 -5.71 12.92 -22.07
C GLY A 290 -7.17 12.96 -21.60
N MET A 291 -7.70 11.90 -20.97
CA MET A 291 -9.06 11.90 -20.43
C MET A 291 -9.17 12.78 -19.18
N ILE A 292 -10.23 13.59 -19.10
CA ILE A 292 -10.57 14.41 -17.93
C ILE A 292 -11.64 13.67 -17.13
N VAL A 293 -11.43 13.54 -15.83
CA VAL A 293 -12.35 12.90 -14.89
C VAL A 293 -12.63 13.87 -13.75
N GLU A 294 -13.91 14.05 -13.43
CA GLU A 294 -14.38 14.94 -12.35
C GLU A 294 -14.49 14.19 -11.00
N ASP A 295 -14.54 12.86 -11.05
CA ASP A 295 -14.61 11.98 -9.88
C ASP A 295 -13.23 11.75 -9.24
N TYR A 296 -13.24 11.47 -7.92
CA TYR A 296 -12.03 11.10 -7.19
C TYR A 296 -11.49 9.72 -7.66
N PRO A 297 -10.19 9.59 -8.00
CA PRO A 297 -9.59 8.35 -8.50
C PRO A 297 -9.63 7.20 -7.47
N VAL A 298 -9.68 5.95 -7.94
CA VAL A 298 -9.96 4.77 -7.09
C VAL A 298 -8.69 3.99 -6.75
N GLY A 299 -7.71 3.90 -7.65
CA GLY A 299 -6.51 3.08 -7.50
C GLY A 299 -5.25 3.84 -7.08
N THR A 300 -4.44 3.27 -6.18
CA THR A 300 -3.17 3.87 -5.70
C THR A 300 -2.16 4.16 -6.81
N ASN A 301 -2.08 3.29 -7.83
CA ASN A 301 -1.17 3.46 -8.97
C ASN A 301 -1.64 4.57 -9.92
N GLU A 302 -2.92 4.92 -9.88
CA GLU A 302 -3.52 5.95 -10.73
C GLU A 302 -3.15 7.35 -10.20
N PHE A 303 -3.03 7.51 -8.88
CA PHE A 303 -2.65 8.78 -8.23
C PHE A 303 -1.29 9.31 -8.66
N GLU A 304 -0.33 8.45 -9.00
CA GLU A 304 1.01 8.86 -9.44
C GLU A 304 1.05 9.39 -10.87
N GLN A 305 0.01 9.11 -11.66
CA GLN A 305 -0.01 9.37 -13.11
C GLN A 305 -0.99 10.49 -13.52
N ILE A 306 -1.90 10.89 -12.63
CA ILE A 306 -2.90 11.93 -12.90
C ILE A 306 -2.37 13.32 -12.57
N VAL A 307 -2.80 14.31 -13.34
CA VAL A 307 -2.46 15.72 -13.12
C VAL A 307 -3.72 16.48 -12.70
N PRO A 308 -3.77 17.11 -11.51
CA PRO A 308 -4.91 17.89 -11.07
C PRO A 308 -5.03 19.22 -11.84
N GLU A 309 -6.24 19.60 -12.21
CA GLU A 309 -6.56 20.90 -12.79
C GLU A 309 -7.14 21.83 -11.73
N TYR A 310 -6.54 23.01 -11.56
CA TYR A 310 -6.89 23.96 -10.51
C TYR A 310 -7.58 25.22 -11.06
N VAL A 311 -8.59 25.69 -10.34
CA VAL A 311 -9.11 27.06 -10.43
C VAL A 311 -8.52 27.89 -9.30
N ASN A 312 -7.99 29.07 -9.64
CA ASN A 312 -7.34 29.95 -8.68
C ASN A 312 -8.31 31.03 -8.19
N PHE A 313 -8.43 31.18 -6.88
CA PHE A 313 -9.16 32.25 -6.21
C PHE A 313 -8.17 33.18 -5.48
N PRO A 314 -8.44 34.49 -5.39
CA PRO A 314 -7.67 35.36 -4.52
C PRO A 314 -7.86 34.94 -3.06
N GLY A 315 -6.77 34.80 -2.30
CA GLY A 315 -6.87 34.57 -0.87
C GLY A 315 -7.09 35.86 -0.09
N TRP A 316 -7.35 35.76 1.21
CA TRP A 316 -7.63 36.90 2.09
C TRP A 316 -6.60 37.00 3.22
N LYS A 317 -6.24 38.23 3.60
CA LYS A 317 -5.30 38.52 4.71
C LYS A 317 -5.99 39.00 5.98
N THR A 318 -7.29 39.25 5.88
CA THR A 318 -8.10 39.75 6.99
C THR A 318 -8.35 38.63 7.98
N ASP A 319 -8.08 38.89 9.25
CA ASP A 319 -8.41 38.01 10.35
C ASP A 319 -9.94 37.81 10.41
N ILE A 320 -10.39 36.58 10.13
CA ILE A 320 -11.81 36.20 10.16
C ILE A 320 -12.21 35.63 11.53
N SER A 321 -11.33 35.74 12.54
CA SER A 321 -11.52 35.13 13.85
C SER A 321 -12.75 35.61 14.63
N LYS A 322 -13.34 36.73 14.18
CA LYS A 322 -14.48 37.41 14.81
C LYS A 322 -15.74 37.42 13.94
N CYS A 323 -15.68 36.85 12.75
CA CYS A 323 -16.81 36.78 11.82
C CYS A 323 -17.82 35.72 12.30
N VAL A 324 -19.09 36.10 12.44
CA VAL A 324 -20.15 35.21 12.97
C VAL A 324 -21.27 34.94 11.96
N THR A 325 -21.40 35.80 10.95
CA THR A 325 -22.35 35.65 9.83
C THR A 325 -21.60 35.57 8.50
N PHE A 326 -22.27 35.05 7.45
CA PHE A 326 -21.67 34.93 6.12
C PHE A 326 -21.31 36.31 5.56
N GLU A 327 -22.14 37.31 5.85
CA GLU A 327 -21.95 38.70 5.46
C GLU A 327 -20.75 39.36 6.15
N ASP A 328 -20.31 38.83 7.30
CA ASP A 328 -19.12 39.34 8.01
C ASP A 328 -17.81 38.91 7.35
N LEU A 329 -17.84 37.96 6.41
CA LEU A 329 -16.63 37.45 5.76
C LEU A 329 -16.10 38.42 4.71
N PRO A 330 -14.77 38.47 4.47
CA PRO A 330 -14.20 39.16 3.32
C PRO A 330 -14.84 38.69 2.01
N VAL A 331 -14.98 39.58 1.03
CA VAL A 331 -15.63 39.29 -0.26
C VAL A 331 -14.94 38.13 -0.97
N GLU A 332 -13.62 38.02 -0.84
CA GLU A 332 -12.81 36.93 -1.37
C GLU A 332 -13.18 35.57 -0.75
N ALA A 333 -13.43 35.55 0.56
CA ALA A 333 -13.86 34.36 1.28
C ALA A 333 -15.32 33.99 0.94
N GLN A 334 -16.21 34.98 0.79
CA GLN A 334 -17.59 34.75 0.35
C GLN A 334 -17.63 34.14 -1.06
N ASN A 335 -16.84 34.67 -2.00
CA ASN A 335 -16.76 34.15 -3.37
C ASN A 335 -16.26 32.71 -3.42
N TYR A 336 -15.28 32.37 -2.58
CA TYR A 336 -14.77 31.01 -2.45
C TYR A 336 -15.84 30.04 -1.93
N VAL A 337 -16.59 30.43 -0.89
CA VAL A 337 -17.67 29.60 -0.34
C VAL A 337 -18.81 29.42 -1.34
N ASN A 338 -19.26 30.50 -2.00
CA ASN A 338 -20.30 30.43 -3.03
C ASN A 338 -19.89 29.52 -4.19
N PHE A 339 -18.63 29.57 -4.63
CA PHE A 339 -18.13 28.67 -5.66
C PHE A 339 -18.23 27.20 -5.25
N ILE A 340 -17.89 26.85 -4.01
CA ILE A 340 -18.00 25.48 -3.51
C ILE A 340 -19.47 25.05 -3.48
N GLU A 341 -20.38 25.91 -3.01
CA GLU A 341 -21.83 25.61 -2.98
C GLU A 341 -22.40 25.36 -4.37
N ASP A 342 -22.06 26.22 -5.34
CA ASP A 342 -22.48 26.10 -6.74
C ASP A 342 -21.88 24.85 -7.41
N PHE A 343 -20.58 24.59 -7.20
CA PHE A 343 -19.88 23.45 -7.79
C PHE A 343 -20.42 22.10 -7.30
N VAL A 344 -20.79 22.01 -6.01
CA VAL A 344 -21.30 20.77 -5.39
C VAL A 344 -22.83 20.63 -5.53
N ASN A 345 -23.52 21.60 -6.16
CA ASN A 345 -24.98 21.59 -6.38
C ASN A 345 -25.81 21.39 -5.09
N VAL A 346 -25.43 22.03 -3.98
CA VAL A 346 -26.19 21.95 -2.72
C VAL A 346 -27.17 23.14 -2.63
N PRO A 347 -28.49 22.92 -2.43
CA PRO A 347 -29.47 24.00 -2.43
C PRO A 347 -29.33 24.93 -1.21
N SER A 348 -29.35 26.24 -1.47
CA SER A 348 -29.19 27.38 -0.53
C SER A 348 -30.15 27.44 0.66
N ASN A 349 -31.15 26.55 0.76
CA ASN A 349 -32.17 26.57 1.81
C ASN A 349 -31.88 25.65 3.01
N HIS A 350 -30.82 24.83 2.95
CA HIS A 350 -30.46 23.90 4.05
C HIS A 350 -29.04 24.07 4.59
N SER A 351 -28.20 24.94 4.00
CA SER A 351 -26.92 25.32 4.57
C SER A 351 -27.14 26.39 5.65
N SER A 352 -27.11 25.98 6.92
CA SER A 352 -26.68 26.91 7.96
C SER A 352 -25.17 27.14 7.78
N ALA A 353 -24.79 27.98 6.82
CA ALA A 353 -23.46 28.60 6.70
C ALA A 353 -23.19 29.61 7.85
N SER A 354 -24.05 29.63 8.87
CA SER A 354 -23.82 30.31 10.13
C SER A 354 -23.05 29.39 11.07
N GLN A 355 -21.75 29.64 11.23
CA GLN A 355 -20.96 29.57 12.48
C GLN A 355 -19.59 28.91 12.28
N LEU A 356 -18.63 29.76 11.92
CA LEU A 356 -17.20 29.53 12.15
C LEU A 356 -16.96 29.40 13.66
N SER A 357 -16.46 28.25 14.11
CA SER A 357 -16.07 28.03 15.51
C SER A 357 -14.60 28.38 15.70
N ILE A 358 -14.30 29.28 16.63
CA ILE A 358 -12.94 29.79 16.87
C ILE A 358 -12.66 29.68 18.36
N ASN A 359 -11.59 28.97 18.71
CA ASN A 359 -11.13 28.81 20.09
C ASN A 359 -9.84 29.62 20.29
N PRO A 360 -9.69 30.34 21.42
CA PRO A 360 -8.46 31.03 21.79
C PRO A 360 -7.37 30.04 22.30
N LEU A 361 -6.10 30.35 22.00
CA LEU A 361 -4.89 29.64 22.44
C LEU A 361 -4.51 29.95 23.91
N PRO A 362 -3.73 29.07 24.59
CA PRO A 362 -3.46 29.18 26.03
C PRO A 362 -2.39 30.20 26.46
N ASP A 363 -2.55 30.70 27.70
CA ASP A 363 -1.97 31.86 28.40
C ASP A 363 -0.43 31.98 28.59
N ASN A 364 0.43 31.47 27.70
CA ASN A 364 1.90 31.70 27.81
C ASN A 364 2.43 32.92 27.02
N ASN A 365 1.56 33.68 26.32
CA ASN A 365 1.99 34.77 25.43
C ASN A 365 2.02 36.16 26.07
N LYS A 366 1.53 36.34 27.30
CA LYS A 366 1.37 37.68 27.87
C LYS A 366 2.70 38.37 28.19
N GLU A 367 3.65 37.66 28.79
CA GLU A 367 5.00 38.20 29.08
C GLU A 367 5.78 38.48 27.78
N LEU A 368 5.57 37.65 26.75
CA LEU A 368 6.16 37.84 25.44
C LEU A 368 5.58 39.06 24.72
N GLU A 369 4.25 39.22 24.72
CA GLU A 369 3.57 40.38 24.15
C GLU A 369 3.95 41.69 24.85
N GLU A 370 4.10 41.67 26.18
CA GLU A 370 4.56 42.81 26.96
C GLU A 370 5.99 43.22 26.58
N ALA A 371 6.91 42.25 26.47
CA ALA A 371 8.28 42.50 26.01
C ALA A 371 8.32 43.02 24.57
N LEU A 372 7.55 42.42 23.65
CA LEU A 372 7.45 42.86 22.25
C LEU A 372 6.89 44.30 22.14
N THR A 373 5.93 44.65 22.99
CA THR A 373 5.35 46.00 23.04
C THR A 373 6.35 47.01 23.60
N SER A 374 7.11 46.65 24.64
CA SER A 374 8.22 47.46 25.20
C SER A 374 9.26 47.77 24.12
N VAL A 375 9.73 46.75 23.40
CA VAL A 375 10.73 46.88 22.32
C VAL A 375 10.21 47.76 21.18
N LYS A 376 8.99 47.55 20.71
CA LYS A 376 8.39 48.39 19.64
C LYS A 376 8.26 49.86 20.05
N ASN A 377 7.91 50.13 21.30
CA ASN A 377 7.83 51.49 21.83
C ASN A 377 9.22 52.14 21.90
N ALA A 378 10.23 51.42 22.38
CA ALA A 378 11.61 51.90 22.43
C ALA A 378 12.17 52.15 21.02
N ALA A 379 11.92 51.26 20.06
CA ALA A 379 12.30 51.40 18.66
C ALA A 379 11.65 52.65 18.01
N PHE A 380 10.37 52.90 18.29
CA PHE A 380 9.68 54.10 17.81
C PHE A 380 10.33 55.39 18.36
N GLN A 381 10.66 55.44 19.65
CA GLN A 381 11.34 56.59 20.26
C GLN A 381 12.77 56.75 19.75
N PHE A 382 13.47 55.65 19.50
CA PHE A 382 14.79 55.62 18.87
C PHE A 382 14.75 56.30 17.49
N ARG A 383 13.86 55.85 16.59
CA ARG A 383 13.70 56.43 15.24
C ARG A 383 13.38 57.93 15.28
N LYS A 384 12.51 58.36 16.19
CA LYS A 384 12.14 59.77 16.37
C LYS A 384 13.31 60.63 16.88
N SER A 385 14.18 60.04 17.69
CA SER A 385 15.27 60.74 18.37
C SER A 385 16.58 60.74 17.58
N LEU A 386 16.65 60.13 16.39
CA LEU A 386 17.87 60.05 15.56
C LEU A 386 18.54 61.42 15.31
N VAL A 387 17.76 62.50 15.27
CA VAL A 387 18.26 63.89 15.16
C VAL A 387 19.16 64.29 16.35
N ARG A 388 18.96 63.68 17.53
CA ARG A 388 19.77 63.84 18.74
C ARG A 388 20.42 62.52 19.11
N LEU A 389 21.63 62.29 18.60
CA LEU A 389 22.28 60.97 18.68
C LEU A 389 22.39 60.39 20.10
N MET A 390 22.70 61.19 21.13
CA MET A 390 22.80 60.67 22.50
C MET A 390 21.44 60.22 23.08
N ASP A 391 20.36 60.91 22.73
CA ASP A 391 19.00 60.52 23.12
C ASP A 391 18.57 59.24 22.36
N ALA A 392 18.93 59.15 21.07
CA ALA A 392 18.72 57.95 20.27
C ALA A 392 19.50 56.74 20.83
N LEU A 393 20.78 56.91 21.19
CA LEU A 393 21.60 55.85 21.77
C LEU A 393 21.04 55.37 23.11
N LYS A 394 20.47 56.26 23.92
CA LYS A 394 19.79 55.87 25.17
C LYS A 394 18.56 54.99 24.89
N HIS A 395 17.68 55.40 23.97
CA HIS A 395 16.52 54.59 23.59
C HIS A 395 16.90 53.27 22.88
N CYS A 396 18.01 53.27 22.14
CA CYS A 396 18.59 52.06 21.58
C CYS A 396 19.13 51.13 22.67
N ALA A 397 19.74 51.67 23.74
CA ALA A 397 20.20 50.88 24.88
C ALA A 397 19.02 50.29 25.68
N ASP A 398 17.94 51.05 25.87
CA ASP A 398 16.71 50.57 26.50
C ASP A 398 16.08 49.42 25.68
N MET A 399 16.09 49.55 24.34
CA MET A 399 15.66 48.49 23.43
C MET A 399 16.55 47.24 23.59
N LEU A 400 17.87 47.38 23.49
CA LEU A 400 18.84 46.27 23.64
C LEU A 400 18.84 45.65 25.04
N PHE A 401 18.36 46.36 26.05
CA PHE A 401 18.23 45.81 27.41
C PHE A 401 17.23 44.64 27.44
N GLU A 402 16.16 44.71 26.66
CA GLU A 402 15.16 43.64 26.54
C GLU A 402 15.70 42.38 25.86
N MET A 403 16.81 42.47 25.11
CA MET A 403 17.55 41.29 24.62
C MET A 403 18.18 40.47 25.76
N ARG A 404 18.14 40.96 27.00
CA ARG A 404 18.53 40.21 28.19
C ARG A 404 17.39 39.34 28.73
N ALA A 405 16.18 39.40 28.18
CA ALA A 405 15.12 38.46 28.49
C ALA A 405 15.38 37.11 27.80
N THR A 406 15.22 35.99 28.53
CA THR A 406 15.41 34.63 28.01
C THR A 406 14.21 34.08 27.23
N MET A 407 13.14 34.87 27.09
CA MET A 407 11.83 34.42 26.58
C MET A 407 11.64 34.61 25.06
N LEU A 408 12.54 35.33 24.39
CA LEU A 408 12.44 35.62 22.96
C LEU A 408 13.04 34.49 22.11
N GLY A 409 12.32 34.09 21.05
CA GLY A 409 12.78 33.09 20.09
C GLY A 409 13.74 33.65 19.03
N PRO A 410 14.47 32.79 18.29
CA PRO A 410 15.50 33.21 17.33
C PRO A 410 15.03 34.17 16.22
N LYS A 411 13.84 33.94 15.65
CA LYS A 411 13.26 34.75 14.58
C LYS A 411 12.88 36.15 15.10
N GLN A 412 12.32 36.22 16.31
CA GLN A 412 11.94 37.46 16.98
C GLN A 412 13.18 38.30 17.30
N TYR A 413 14.29 37.67 17.69
CA TYR A 413 15.57 38.36 17.86
C TYR A 413 16.05 39.05 16.58
N TYR A 414 15.90 38.40 15.42
CA TYR A 414 16.31 38.95 14.14
C TYR A 414 15.40 40.12 13.72
N GLU A 415 14.09 39.92 13.72
CA GLU A 415 13.10 40.92 13.25
C GLU A 415 13.06 42.19 14.11
N LEU A 416 13.31 42.11 15.41
CA LEU A 416 13.11 43.25 16.31
C LEU A 416 14.33 44.14 16.48
N PHE A 417 15.54 43.57 16.46
CA PHE A 417 16.74 44.30 16.86
C PHE A 417 17.67 44.59 15.67
N PHE A 418 17.75 43.67 14.70
CA PHE A 418 18.72 43.78 13.61
C PHE A 418 18.40 44.94 12.66
N ASP A 419 17.14 45.06 12.24
CA ASP A 419 16.69 46.11 11.33
C ASP A 419 16.85 47.52 11.94
N GLU A 420 16.57 47.68 13.23
CA GLU A 420 16.73 48.95 13.94
C GLU A 420 18.21 49.35 14.07
N LEU A 421 19.09 48.39 14.35
CA LEU A 421 20.53 48.65 14.42
C LEU A 421 21.11 49.02 13.05
N GLN A 422 20.59 48.47 11.94
CA GLN A 422 21.00 48.88 10.59
C GLN A 422 20.64 50.33 10.27
N ILE A 423 19.49 50.82 10.76
CA ILE A 423 19.11 52.23 10.63
C ILE A 423 20.14 53.12 11.35
N LEU A 424 20.59 52.72 12.54
CA LEU A 424 21.67 53.41 13.27
C LEU A 424 22.97 53.43 12.47
N VAL A 425 23.36 52.29 11.89
CA VAL A 425 24.59 52.17 11.08
C VAL A 425 24.53 53.10 9.88
N ARG A 426 23.42 53.10 9.11
CA ARG A 426 23.26 53.96 7.94
C ARG A 426 23.36 55.44 8.33
N TYR A 427 22.67 55.83 9.41
CA TYR A 427 22.74 57.20 9.93
C TYR A 427 24.16 57.60 10.34
N LEU A 428 24.90 56.72 11.02
CA LEU A 428 26.28 56.99 11.41
C LEU A 428 27.21 57.07 10.19
N LYS A 429 27.08 56.19 9.19
CA LYS A 429 27.90 56.25 7.95
C LYS A 429 27.73 57.59 7.22
N GLU A 430 26.51 58.11 7.13
CA GLU A 430 26.20 59.38 6.45
C GLU A 430 26.73 60.61 7.23
N ASN A 431 26.77 60.55 8.56
CA ASN A 431 27.07 61.70 9.42
C ASN A 431 28.50 61.73 9.98
N VAL A 432 29.20 60.59 10.04
CA VAL A 432 30.56 60.49 10.59
C VAL A 432 31.59 61.18 9.70
N GLN A 433 31.43 61.15 8.37
CA GLN A 433 32.34 61.84 7.44
C GLN A 433 32.35 63.37 7.61
N ASN A 434 31.26 63.95 8.12
CA ASN A 434 31.04 65.40 8.17
C ASN A 434 31.25 66.02 9.57
N ASN A 435 31.57 65.23 10.61
CA ASN A 435 31.67 65.72 11.99
C ASN A 435 32.80 65.04 12.79
N PRO A 436 33.94 65.73 13.04
CA PRO A 436 35.09 65.16 13.77
C PRO A 436 34.86 64.96 15.28
N LYS A 437 33.74 65.46 15.85
CA LYS A 437 33.36 65.23 17.26
C LYS A 437 32.94 63.79 17.56
N PHE A 438 32.90 62.92 16.56
CA PHE A 438 32.52 61.53 16.77
C PHE A 438 33.66 60.61 17.25
N GLY A 439 34.90 61.12 17.36
CA GLY A 439 36.11 60.35 17.71
C GLY A 439 36.01 59.52 19.01
N ASP A 440 35.28 60.03 20.01
CA ASP A 440 35.12 59.37 21.32
C ASP A 440 33.97 58.35 21.35
N LEU A 441 33.18 58.20 20.28
CA LEU A 441 32.04 57.28 20.29
C LEU A 441 32.43 55.80 20.32
N TYR A 442 33.61 55.43 19.83
CA TYR A 442 34.04 54.04 19.89
C TYR A 442 34.25 53.58 21.34
N GLU A 443 34.72 54.48 22.22
CA GLU A 443 34.84 54.20 23.66
C GLU A 443 33.47 54.05 24.35
N LEU A 444 32.46 54.79 23.86
CA LEU A 444 31.10 54.79 24.42
C LEU A 444 30.21 53.64 23.91
N VAL A 445 30.34 53.24 22.65
CA VAL A 445 29.50 52.23 21.99
C VAL A 445 30.35 51.49 20.96
N GLN A 446 30.78 50.26 21.23
CA GLN A 446 31.91 49.68 20.49
C GLN A 446 31.54 49.00 19.16
N ILE A 447 30.66 47.99 19.14
CA ILE A 447 30.52 47.09 17.98
C ILE A 447 29.89 47.78 16.76
N THR A 448 28.72 48.39 16.92
CA THR A 448 28.00 49.06 15.80
C THR A 448 28.76 50.28 15.29
N VAL A 449 29.41 51.05 16.18
CA VAL A 449 30.23 52.21 15.80
C VAL A 449 31.55 51.75 15.17
N GLY A 450 32.18 50.70 15.70
CA GLY A 450 33.39 50.09 15.17
C GLY A 450 33.25 49.71 13.70
N SER A 451 32.11 49.14 13.31
CA SER A 451 31.82 48.84 11.90
C SER A 451 31.84 50.07 10.98
N VAL A 452 31.37 51.23 11.49
CA VAL A 452 31.37 52.50 10.75
C VAL A 452 32.79 53.05 10.64
N TYR A 453 33.61 52.88 11.68
CA TYR A 453 35.02 53.27 11.68
C TYR A 453 35.88 52.41 10.75
N VAL A 454 35.59 51.11 10.65
CA VAL A 454 36.29 50.18 9.75
C VAL A 454 36.13 50.56 8.27
N ASP A 455 35.03 51.24 7.92
CA ASP A 455 34.78 51.72 6.55
C ASP A 455 35.50 53.03 6.21
N LEU A 456 36.09 53.73 7.19
CA LEU A 456 36.87 54.95 6.96
C LEU A 456 38.26 54.61 6.39
N GLU A 457 38.71 55.36 5.38
CA GLU A 457 39.97 55.09 4.66
C GLU A 457 41.24 55.18 5.54
N LEU A 458 41.23 56.03 6.58
CA LEU A 458 42.39 56.29 7.45
C LEU A 458 42.36 55.52 8.78
N ALA A 459 41.39 54.63 9.00
CA ALA A 459 41.23 53.91 10.26
C ALA A 459 42.10 52.63 10.35
N PRO A 460 42.59 52.25 11.55
CA PRO A 460 43.34 51.00 11.75
C PRO A 460 42.40 49.78 11.72
N LYS A 461 41.96 49.39 10.52
CA LYS A 461 40.93 48.34 10.30
C LYS A 461 41.21 47.03 11.03
N LYS A 462 42.45 46.52 10.99
CA LYS A 462 42.84 45.26 11.64
C LYS A 462 42.67 45.32 13.16
N ALA A 463 43.16 46.39 13.79
CA ALA A 463 43.10 46.55 15.25
C ALA A 463 41.66 46.67 15.77
N ILE A 464 40.79 47.39 15.05
CA ILE A 464 39.38 47.55 15.42
C ILE A 464 38.63 46.21 15.32
N ILE A 465 38.89 45.42 14.26
CA ILE A 465 38.25 44.11 14.10
C ILE A 465 38.69 43.11 15.18
N GLU A 466 39.98 43.11 15.56
CA GLU A 466 40.49 42.28 16.66
C GLU A 466 39.88 42.69 18.00
N ASP A 467 39.85 43.98 18.31
CA ASP A 467 39.25 44.50 19.53
C ASP A 467 37.74 44.16 19.60
N MET A 468 37.00 44.32 18.50
CA MET A 468 35.59 43.90 18.43
C MET A 468 35.40 42.40 18.65
N LEU A 469 36.30 41.55 18.12
CA LEU A 469 36.24 40.10 18.32
C LEU A 469 36.57 39.71 19.79
N ASP A 470 37.54 40.39 20.40
CA ASP A 470 37.91 40.21 21.80
C ASP A 470 36.79 40.66 22.75
N MET A 471 36.14 41.78 22.46
CA MET A 471 34.94 42.22 23.19
C MET A 471 33.81 41.19 23.11
N CYS A 472 33.63 40.52 21.96
CA CYS A 472 32.65 39.44 21.82
C CYS A 472 32.96 38.21 22.69
N ARG A 473 34.23 37.98 23.10
CA ARG A 473 34.59 36.89 24.03
C ARG A 473 34.01 37.10 25.43
N GLY A 474 33.64 38.34 25.80
CA GLY A 474 32.99 38.64 27.09
C GLY A 474 31.60 38.02 27.26
N VAL A 475 30.89 37.68 26.17
CA VAL A 475 29.53 37.14 26.22
C VAL A 475 29.53 35.62 26.11
N GLN A 476 29.48 34.95 27.27
CA GLN A 476 29.54 33.48 27.37
C GLN A 476 28.16 32.79 27.35
N ASN A 477 27.07 33.57 27.39
CA ASN A 477 25.71 33.03 27.23
C ASN A 477 25.53 32.52 25.78
N PRO A 478 25.15 31.25 25.56
CA PRO A 478 25.11 30.66 24.23
C PRO A 478 24.27 31.40 23.19
N ILE A 479 23.00 31.67 23.50
CA ILE A 479 22.06 32.29 22.54
C ILE A 479 22.51 33.72 22.22
N ARG A 480 22.81 34.53 23.25
CA ARG A 480 23.23 35.92 23.07
C ARG A 480 24.58 36.03 22.37
N GLY A 481 25.52 35.16 22.73
CA GLY A 481 26.83 35.09 22.11
C GLY A 481 26.75 34.71 20.63
N LEU A 482 25.87 33.75 20.27
CA LEU A 482 25.62 33.37 18.88
C LEU A 482 25.08 34.54 18.04
N PHE A 483 24.08 35.25 18.55
CA PHE A 483 23.52 36.42 17.86
C PHE A 483 24.52 37.56 17.73
N LEU A 484 25.26 37.87 18.81
CA LEU A 484 26.28 38.91 18.81
C LEU A 484 27.38 38.63 17.80
N ARG A 485 27.88 37.38 17.76
CA ARG A 485 28.92 36.94 16.83
C ARG A 485 28.44 36.85 15.39
N HIS A 486 27.17 36.48 15.18
CA HIS A 486 26.55 36.53 13.87
C HIS A 486 26.43 37.97 13.36
N TYR A 487 25.99 38.89 14.22
CA TYR A 487 25.93 40.34 13.95
C TYR A 487 27.31 40.90 13.64
N PHE A 488 28.32 40.62 14.47
CA PHE A 488 29.72 40.98 14.21
C PHE A 488 30.17 40.55 12.81
N GLY A 489 29.97 39.27 12.48
CA GLY A 489 30.36 38.75 11.17
C GLY A 489 29.56 39.33 10.00
N PHE A 490 28.32 39.80 10.23
CA PHE A 490 27.55 40.52 9.23
C PHE A 490 28.10 41.93 8.99
N MET A 491 28.46 42.64 10.07
CA MET A 491 28.96 44.02 10.00
C MET A 491 30.30 44.13 9.27
N ILE A 492 31.18 43.15 9.42
CA ILE A 492 32.51 43.14 8.78
C ILE A 492 32.51 42.50 7.38
N LYS A 493 31.34 42.05 6.88
CA LYS A 493 31.23 41.30 5.61
C LYS A 493 31.87 42.03 4.43
N GLU A 494 31.52 43.31 4.24
CA GLU A 494 32.01 44.10 3.11
C GLU A 494 33.52 44.37 3.21
N THR A 495 34.03 44.55 4.42
CA THR A 495 35.45 44.80 4.67
C THR A 495 36.32 43.56 4.42
N LEU A 496 35.84 42.37 4.80
CA LEU A 496 36.61 41.12 4.65
C LEU A 496 36.55 40.52 3.24
N SER A 497 35.49 40.83 2.48
CA SER A 497 35.29 40.29 1.11
C SER A 497 36.13 40.97 0.02
N LYS A 498 36.61 42.20 0.25
CA LYS A 498 37.38 43.02 -0.72
C LYS A 498 38.88 42.96 -0.45
N GLY A 499 39.45 41.76 -0.36
CA GLY A 499 40.88 41.58 -0.06
C GLY A 499 41.79 42.19 -1.13
N GLU A 500 42.31 43.40 -0.89
CA GLU A 500 43.27 44.07 -1.79
C GLU A 500 44.71 43.52 -1.64
N SER A 501 45.01 42.77 -0.57
CA SER A 501 46.35 42.21 -0.28
C SER A 501 46.32 40.81 0.36
N ALA A 502 47.35 40.00 0.13
CA ALA A 502 47.46 38.62 0.66
C ALA A 502 47.42 38.56 2.20
N GLU A 503 48.05 39.53 2.88
CA GLU A 503 48.01 39.63 4.34
C GLU A 503 46.60 39.91 4.89
N MET A 504 45.75 40.61 4.11
CA MET A 504 44.36 40.88 4.51
C MET A 504 43.50 39.63 4.34
N ILE A 505 43.76 38.80 3.32
CA ILE A 505 43.08 37.52 3.09
C ILE A 505 43.40 36.55 4.23
N GLU A 506 44.68 36.42 4.61
CA GLU A 506 45.10 35.57 5.72
C GLU A 506 44.49 36.04 7.06
N PHE A 507 44.52 37.35 7.31
CA PHE A 507 43.88 37.95 8.48
C PHE A 507 42.36 37.66 8.52
N SER A 508 41.67 37.85 7.39
CA SER A 508 40.22 37.61 7.29
C SER A 508 39.87 36.15 7.54
N THR A 509 40.67 35.23 7.01
CA THR A 509 40.52 33.79 7.19
C THR A 509 40.65 33.39 8.65
N ARG A 510 41.70 33.88 9.32
CA ARG A 510 41.93 33.62 10.75
C ARG A 510 40.77 34.12 11.60
N ILE A 511 40.32 35.36 11.40
CA ILE A 511 39.23 35.96 12.17
C ILE A 511 37.91 35.19 11.99
N LEU A 512 37.60 34.76 10.76
CA LEU A 512 36.38 33.99 10.49
C LEU A 512 36.44 32.58 11.09
N ILE A 513 37.59 31.90 11.04
CA ILE A 513 37.78 30.59 11.68
C ILE A 513 37.69 30.73 13.22
N GLU A 514 38.34 31.74 13.82
CA GLU A 514 38.22 31.99 15.27
C GLU A 514 36.77 32.26 15.67
N ASN A 515 36.03 33.03 14.87
CA ASN A 515 34.61 33.29 15.14
C ASN A 515 33.76 32.03 14.96
N PHE A 516 34.03 31.21 13.95
CA PHE A 516 33.38 29.91 13.74
C PHE A 516 33.59 28.97 14.93
N ILE A 517 34.83 28.85 15.41
CA ILE A 517 35.19 27.99 16.54
C ILE A 517 34.40 28.40 17.79
N GLU A 518 34.38 29.69 18.12
CA GLU A 518 33.66 30.17 19.30
C GLU A 518 32.14 30.05 19.14
N MET A 519 31.59 30.29 17.94
CA MET A 519 30.18 30.04 17.66
C MET A 519 29.82 28.55 17.80
N ASN A 520 30.65 27.64 17.29
CA ASN A 520 30.43 26.19 17.44
C ASN A 520 30.47 25.78 18.92
N LYS A 521 31.46 26.27 19.70
CA LYS A 521 31.54 26.03 21.14
C LYS A 521 30.29 26.52 21.89
N LEU A 522 29.79 27.72 21.58
CA LEU A 522 28.57 28.25 22.19
C LEU A 522 27.36 27.40 21.82
N TRP A 523 27.24 26.99 20.56
CA TRP A 523 26.14 26.16 20.08
C TRP A 523 26.12 24.76 20.69
N VAL A 524 27.28 24.12 20.86
CA VAL A 524 27.42 22.84 21.58
C VAL A 524 27.13 23.02 23.07
N ARG A 525 27.56 24.13 23.67
CA ARG A 525 27.28 24.45 25.08
C ARG A 525 25.77 24.54 25.37
N MET A 526 24.94 24.94 24.39
CA MET A 526 23.48 24.94 24.54
C MET A 526 22.93 23.57 24.94
N GLN A 527 23.54 22.47 24.49
CA GLN A 527 23.08 21.13 24.81
C GLN A 527 23.04 20.85 26.32
N TYR A 528 24.03 21.40 27.03
CA TYR A 528 24.28 21.14 28.45
C TYR A 528 23.68 22.21 29.39
N GLN A 529 23.01 23.22 28.85
CA GLN A 529 22.41 24.29 29.66
C GLN A 529 21.01 23.88 30.14
N GLY A 530 20.69 24.09 31.43
CA GLY A 530 19.34 23.83 31.98
C GLY A 530 19.09 22.38 32.42
N SER A 531 17.82 22.01 32.58
CA SER A 531 17.43 20.70 33.13
C SER A 531 17.48 19.58 32.08
N THR A 532 17.72 18.33 32.49
CA THR A 532 17.69 17.17 31.57
C THR A 532 16.31 16.94 30.94
N ARG A 533 15.23 17.35 31.62
CA ARG A 533 13.85 17.25 31.12
C ARG A 533 13.57 18.13 29.90
N GLU A 534 14.37 19.17 29.68
CA GLU A 534 14.20 20.14 28.60
C GLU A 534 15.10 19.82 27.38
N LYS A 535 15.74 18.64 27.37
CA LYS A 535 16.69 18.25 26.32
C LYS A 535 16.10 18.37 24.91
N GLU A 536 14.91 17.82 24.69
CA GLU A 536 14.23 17.84 23.39
C GLU A 536 13.90 19.27 22.92
N LYS A 537 13.43 20.12 23.84
CA LYS A 537 13.18 21.55 23.59
C LYS A 537 14.47 22.26 23.13
N ARG A 538 15.60 22.00 23.80
CA ARG A 538 16.89 22.57 23.42
C ARG A 538 17.39 22.06 22.09
N GLU A 539 17.19 20.78 21.77
CA GLU A 539 17.55 20.23 20.46
C GLU A 539 16.78 20.91 19.33
N ASN A 540 15.49 21.20 19.54
CA ASN A 540 14.68 21.98 18.59
C ASN A 540 15.16 23.44 18.46
N GLU A 541 15.46 24.12 19.56
CA GLU A 541 16.05 25.46 19.56
C GLU A 541 17.42 25.50 18.86
N ARG A 542 18.26 24.50 19.11
CA ARG A 542 19.58 24.34 18.46
C ARG A 542 19.42 24.13 16.96
N LYS A 543 18.46 23.32 16.51
CA LYS A 543 18.14 23.12 15.09
C LYS A 543 17.66 24.42 14.43
N ALA A 544 16.91 25.27 15.14
CA ALA A 544 16.49 26.57 14.63
C ALA A 544 17.66 27.56 14.48
N LEU A 545 18.69 27.47 15.34
CA LEU A 545 19.84 28.39 15.36
C LEU A 545 21.04 27.93 14.51
N LYS A 546 20.99 26.71 13.95
CA LYS A 546 22.12 26.11 13.20
C LYS A 546 22.62 27.00 12.05
N THR A 547 21.71 27.69 11.37
CA THR A 547 22.00 28.60 10.24
C THR A 547 22.94 29.75 10.61
N LEU A 548 22.91 30.22 11.86
CA LEU A 548 23.81 31.27 12.33
C LEU A 548 25.27 30.81 12.29
N VAL A 549 25.54 29.58 12.72
CA VAL A 549 26.89 28.98 12.70
C VAL A 549 27.31 28.68 11.26
N GLY A 550 26.41 28.07 10.47
CA GLY A 550 26.67 27.75 9.06
C GLY A 550 26.96 28.98 8.18
N SER A 551 26.40 30.15 8.53
CA SER A 551 26.65 31.39 7.81
C SER A 551 28.13 31.80 7.76
N VAL A 552 28.95 31.38 8.73
CA VAL A 552 30.39 31.67 8.74
C VAL A 552 31.12 30.84 7.69
N LEU A 553 30.77 29.56 7.53
CA LEU A 553 31.33 28.68 6.50
C LEU A 553 30.94 29.16 5.09
N MET A 554 29.69 29.60 4.90
CA MET A 554 29.24 30.24 3.65
C MET A 554 30.00 31.53 3.33
N ARG A 555 30.47 32.27 4.36
CA ARG A 555 31.31 33.47 4.15
C ARG A 555 32.74 33.09 3.81
N LEU A 556 33.29 32.05 4.44
CA LEU A 556 34.62 31.54 4.11
C LEU A 556 34.72 31.10 2.65
N SER A 557 33.66 30.50 2.09
CA SER A 557 33.66 30.10 0.67
C SER A 557 33.59 31.27 -0.32
N GLN A 558 33.22 32.47 0.13
CA GLN A 558 33.12 33.68 -0.71
C GLN A 558 34.44 34.45 -0.84
N ILE A 559 35.49 34.08 -0.11
CA ILE A 559 36.79 34.78 -0.17
C ILE A 559 37.62 34.21 -1.32
N GLU A 560 37.92 35.05 -2.30
CA GLU A 560 38.78 34.69 -3.45
C GLU A 560 40.27 34.67 -3.03
N GLY A 561 41.04 33.69 -3.54
CA GLY A 561 42.49 33.59 -3.30
C GLY A 561 42.94 32.74 -2.10
N LEU A 562 42.04 31.96 -1.50
CA LEU A 562 42.33 31.07 -0.37
C LEU A 562 43.12 29.81 -0.76
N THR A 563 44.05 29.37 0.11
CA THR A 563 44.65 28.04 0.03
C THR A 563 43.70 26.99 0.61
N LYS A 564 43.35 25.99 -0.22
CA LYS A 564 42.30 24.98 0.06
C LYS A 564 42.52 24.22 1.38
N GLU A 565 43.77 23.87 1.71
CA GLU A 565 44.12 23.08 2.91
C GLU A 565 44.05 23.88 4.22
N ASN A 566 44.39 25.18 4.18
CA ASN A 566 44.48 26.02 5.38
C ASN A 566 43.11 26.37 5.97
N VAL A 567 42.04 26.20 5.19
CA VAL A 567 40.66 26.49 5.62
C VAL A 567 39.95 25.21 6.03
N LEU A 568 40.04 24.16 5.21
CA LEU A 568 39.24 22.96 5.44
C LEU A 568 39.75 22.11 6.61
N ASN A 569 41.07 21.97 6.78
CA ASN A 569 41.62 21.14 7.86
C ASN A 569 41.25 21.68 9.26
N PRO A 570 41.42 22.99 9.58
CA PRO A 570 41.01 23.51 10.88
C PRO A 570 39.49 23.41 11.13
N VAL A 571 38.68 23.57 10.08
CA VAL A 571 37.22 23.42 10.19
C VAL A 571 36.86 21.97 10.48
N LEU A 572 37.44 21.00 9.75
CA LEU A 572 37.21 19.58 9.96
C LEU A 572 37.69 19.10 11.34
N GLU A 573 38.87 19.54 11.79
CA GLU A 573 39.38 19.26 13.14
C GLU A 573 38.38 19.71 14.20
N GLN A 574 37.83 20.92 14.06
CA GLN A 574 36.85 21.46 15.01
C GLN A 574 35.50 20.73 14.97
N ILE A 575 35.09 20.23 13.81
CA ILE A 575 33.89 19.40 13.69
C ILE A 575 34.11 18.04 14.35
N VAL A 576 35.26 17.42 14.17
CA VAL A 576 35.59 16.13 14.80
C VAL A 576 35.71 16.29 16.32
N GLU A 577 36.40 17.32 16.81
CA GLU A 577 36.63 17.57 18.23
C GLU A 577 35.34 17.92 19.03
N CYS A 578 34.31 18.47 18.37
CA CYS A 578 33.13 18.97 19.08
C CYS A 578 32.27 17.88 19.74
N ASN A 579 32.40 16.61 19.31
CA ASN A 579 31.74 15.42 19.89
C ASN A 579 30.20 15.54 20.08
N ASP A 580 29.54 16.36 19.27
CA ASP A 580 28.09 16.57 19.29
C ASP A 580 27.46 16.17 17.96
N VAL A 581 26.46 15.28 18.00
CA VAL A 581 25.86 14.65 16.82
C VAL A 581 25.17 15.67 15.92
N ILE A 582 24.38 16.58 16.49
CA ILE A 582 23.63 17.61 15.74
C ILE A 582 24.61 18.56 15.04
N ALA A 583 25.69 18.94 15.74
CA ALA A 583 26.70 19.83 15.18
C ALA A 583 27.51 19.14 14.07
N GLN A 584 27.96 17.91 14.30
CA GLN A 584 28.69 17.13 13.31
C GLN A 584 27.85 16.90 12.05
N GLU A 585 26.58 16.52 12.21
CA GLU A 585 25.67 16.26 11.10
C GLU A 585 25.46 17.50 10.22
N TYR A 586 25.11 18.62 10.85
CA TYR A 586 24.85 19.86 10.13
C TYR A 586 26.10 20.50 9.53
N LEU A 587 27.22 20.55 10.27
CA LEU A 587 28.41 21.27 9.82
C LEU A 587 29.11 20.56 8.65
N ILE A 588 29.12 19.22 8.63
CA ILE A 588 29.62 18.48 7.47
C ILE A 588 28.74 18.73 6.24
N ASP A 589 27.42 18.72 6.40
CA ASP A 589 26.50 19.05 5.31
C ASP A 589 26.73 20.48 4.78
N VAL A 590 26.93 21.46 5.67
CA VAL A 590 27.29 22.83 5.26
C VAL A 590 28.65 22.88 4.58
N VAL A 591 29.66 22.13 5.03
CA VAL A 591 30.96 22.05 4.33
C VAL A 591 30.75 21.51 2.91
N ILE A 592 29.98 20.43 2.77
CA ILE A 592 29.66 19.84 1.48
C ILE A 592 28.92 20.86 0.62
N GLN A 593 28.01 21.68 1.16
CA GLN A 593 27.19 22.68 0.44
C GLN A 593 27.86 24.05 0.18
N ALA A 594 28.78 24.50 1.03
CA ALA A 594 29.37 25.83 0.97
C ALA A 594 30.54 25.92 -0.01
N PHE A 595 31.41 24.91 -0.02
CA PHE A 595 32.64 24.89 -0.83
C PHE A 595 32.42 24.21 -2.19
N SER A 596 33.10 24.69 -3.24
CA SER A 596 32.94 24.15 -4.58
C SER A 596 33.52 22.74 -4.73
N GLU A 597 33.16 22.06 -5.80
CA GLU A 597 33.51 20.66 -6.05
C GLU A 597 35.01 20.48 -6.27
N GLU A 598 35.69 21.49 -6.82
CA GLU A 598 37.15 21.52 -6.95
C GLU A 598 37.88 21.54 -5.61
N TRP A 599 37.22 21.98 -4.53
CA TRP A 599 37.78 21.89 -3.19
C TRP A 599 37.66 20.46 -2.68
N HIS A 600 36.45 19.90 -2.77
CA HIS A 600 36.17 18.54 -2.33
C HIS A 600 37.01 17.49 -3.07
N LEU A 601 37.25 17.64 -4.37
CA LEU A 601 38.12 16.75 -5.14
C LEU A 601 39.58 16.81 -4.70
N PHE A 602 40.06 18.01 -4.31
CA PHE A 602 41.43 18.18 -3.85
C PHE A 602 41.65 17.66 -2.43
N THR A 603 40.63 17.77 -1.57
CA THR A 603 40.69 17.40 -0.15
C THR A 603 39.89 16.13 0.17
N LEU A 604 39.51 15.32 -0.83
CA LEU A 604 38.58 14.19 -0.68
C LEU A 604 39.04 13.23 0.42
N ARG A 605 40.32 12.87 0.39
CA ARG A 605 40.92 11.99 1.40
C ARG A 605 40.84 12.56 2.82
N ASN A 606 41.09 13.85 2.99
CA ASN A 606 41.02 14.51 4.30
C ASN A 606 39.58 14.61 4.79
N LEU A 607 38.63 14.87 3.88
CA LEU A 607 37.21 14.90 4.19
C LEU A 607 36.70 13.52 4.63
N LEU A 608 37.04 12.46 3.89
CA LEU A 608 36.66 11.08 4.22
C LEU A 608 37.30 10.59 5.53
N ASP A 609 38.59 10.89 5.78
CA ASP A 609 39.25 10.57 7.05
C ASP A 609 38.62 11.36 8.22
N GLY A 610 38.23 12.61 8.01
CA GLY A 610 37.46 13.39 8.97
C GLY A 610 36.10 12.79 9.26
N MET A 611 35.35 12.41 8.22
CA MET A 611 34.04 11.76 8.36
C MET A 611 34.13 10.41 9.08
N SER A 612 35.20 9.63 8.88
CA SER A 612 35.41 8.36 9.60
C SER A 612 35.68 8.51 11.09
N LYS A 613 36.05 9.72 11.55
CA LYS A 613 36.31 10.03 12.97
C LYS A 613 35.09 10.64 13.68
N LEU A 614 33.96 10.78 12.98
CA LEU A 614 32.71 11.28 13.56
C LEU A 614 32.11 10.27 14.54
N ARG A 615 31.17 10.74 15.36
CA ARG A 615 30.43 9.88 16.28
C ARG A 615 29.59 8.85 15.54
N MET A 616 29.45 7.66 16.12
CA MET A 616 28.70 6.54 15.52
C MET A 616 27.21 6.84 15.30
N GLU A 617 26.63 7.76 16.08
CA GLU A 617 25.22 8.16 15.96
C GLU A 617 24.97 9.17 14.82
N VAL A 618 26.01 9.65 14.14
CA VAL A 618 25.90 10.57 13.01
C VAL A 618 25.49 9.79 11.75
N ASN A 619 24.53 10.34 11.00
CA ASN A 619 24.05 9.73 9.77
C ASN A 619 25.07 9.90 8.62
N PHE A 620 26.04 8.99 8.56
CA PHE A 620 27.07 8.97 7.51
C PHE A 620 26.48 8.75 6.11
N ARG A 621 25.40 7.97 5.99
CA ARG A 621 24.70 7.70 4.72
C ARG A 621 24.27 8.99 4.03
N ASN A 622 23.56 9.87 4.73
CA ASN A 622 23.07 11.12 4.16
C ASN A 622 24.21 12.05 3.71
N MET A 623 25.31 12.10 4.45
CA MET A 623 26.49 12.91 4.10
C MET A 623 27.15 12.42 2.82
N MET A 624 27.31 11.10 2.70
CA MET A 624 27.91 10.51 1.50
C MET A 624 27.01 10.69 0.29
N ILE A 625 25.70 10.52 0.44
CA ILE A 625 24.73 10.79 -0.63
C ILE A 625 24.79 12.28 -1.05
N ALA A 626 24.88 13.21 -0.10
CA ALA A 626 25.01 14.64 -0.40
C ALA A 626 26.32 14.95 -1.15
N LEU A 627 27.44 14.37 -0.74
CA LEU A 627 28.74 14.54 -1.40
C LEU A 627 28.72 13.96 -2.82
N VAL A 628 28.14 12.77 -2.97
CA VAL A 628 27.97 12.09 -4.26
C VAL A 628 27.07 12.91 -5.20
N ASN A 629 25.90 13.34 -4.74
CA ASN A 629 24.97 14.16 -5.50
C ASN A 629 25.61 15.48 -5.96
N ARG A 630 26.47 16.05 -5.12
CA ARG A 630 27.20 17.26 -5.48
C ARG A 630 28.19 17.03 -6.62
N PHE A 631 28.87 15.87 -6.66
CA PHE A 631 29.69 15.51 -7.82
C PHE A 631 28.88 15.20 -9.08
N ILE A 632 27.66 14.67 -8.95
CA ILE A 632 26.75 14.46 -10.09
C ILE A 632 26.41 15.79 -10.77
N GLN A 633 26.06 16.83 -9.99
CA GLN A 633 25.68 18.14 -10.54
C GLN A 633 26.82 18.86 -11.28
N ALA A 634 28.08 18.48 -11.05
CA ALA A 634 29.24 19.18 -11.60
C ALA A 634 29.57 18.82 -13.07
N GLU A 635 29.02 17.72 -13.60
CA GLU A 635 28.97 17.26 -15.01
C GLU A 635 30.21 17.39 -15.92
N LYS A 636 31.37 17.85 -15.45
CA LYS A 636 32.58 18.06 -16.25
C LYS A 636 33.81 17.49 -15.53
N ASP A 637 34.16 16.26 -15.90
CA ASP A 637 35.49 15.64 -15.76
C ASP A 637 36.03 15.22 -14.36
N GLY A 638 35.18 15.07 -13.33
CA GLY A 638 35.66 14.95 -11.93
C GLY A 638 35.94 13.55 -11.33
N LEU A 639 35.31 12.47 -11.79
CA LEU A 639 35.49 11.13 -11.18
C LEU A 639 36.48 10.29 -12.00
N ASN A 640 37.76 10.52 -11.75
CA ASN A 640 38.86 9.71 -12.27
C ASN A 640 39.07 8.45 -11.40
N LYS A 641 39.67 7.40 -11.99
CA LYS A 641 39.89 6.08 -11.36
C LYS A 641 40.52 6.15 -9.96
N ASN A 642 41.37 7.14 -9.70
CA ASN A 642 42.06 7.33 -8.42
C ASN A 642 41.10 7.79 -7.31
N ASN A 643 40.18 8.72 -7.60
CA ASN A 643 39.23 9.23 -6.61
C ASN A 643 38.20 8.17 -6.22
N LEU A 644 37.82 7.28 -7.16
CA LEU A 644 36.94 6.13 -6.93
C LEU A 644 37.61 5.04 -6.08
N GLU A 645 38.91 4.80 -6.26
CA GLU A 645 39.67 3.90 -5.39
C GLU A 645 39.80 4.47 -3.97
N GLU A 646 39.91 5.79 -3.79
CA GLU A 646 39.89 6.44 -2.47
C GLU A 646 38.55 6.27 -1.75
N PHE A 647 37.41 6.36 -2.46
CA PHE A 647 36.08 6.06 -1.90
C PHE A 647 35.95 4.62 -1.41
N LEU A 648 36.49 3.65 -2.16
CA LEU A 648 36.44 2.22 -1.80
C LEU A 648 37.49 1.83 -0.75
N GLN A 649 38.59 2.57 -0.66
CA GLN A 649 39.67 2.35 0.32
C GLN A 649 39.44 3.06 1.65
N ALA A 650 38.43 3.95 1.74
CA ALA A 650 38.03 4.60 2.99
C ALA A 650 37.77 3.52 4.06
N LYS A 651 38.77 3.35 4.92
CA LYS A 651 38.89 2.20 5.80
C LYS A 651 38.03 2.41 7.03
N LYS A 652 37.23 1.38 7.36
CA LYS A 652 36.47 1.22 8.61
C LYS A 652 35.41 2.29 8.85
N ILE A 653 34.20 1.99 8.38
CA ILE A 653 33.01 2.25 9.17
C ILE A 653 32.28 0.91 9.19
N ASP A 654 31.88 0.43 10.37
CA ASP A 654 30.91 -0.66 10.50
C ASP A 654 29.56 -0.13 10.00
N LEU A 655 29.47 0.09 8.68
CA LEU A 655 28.25 0.50 8.02
C LEU A 655 27.28 -0.67 8.10
N SER A 656 26.02 -0.34 8.35
CA SER A 656 24.95 -1.30 8.16
C SER A 656 24.96 -1.73 6.69
N LEU A 657 24.55 -2.97 6.42
CA LEU A 657 24.43 -3.46 5.05
C LEU A 657 23.50 -2.57 4.21
N GLY A 658 22.44 -1.99 4.80
CA GLY A 658 21.54 -1.05 4.14
C GLY A 658 22.23 0.26 3.70
N ASP A 659 23.15 0.79 4.51
CA ASP A 659 23.95 1.98 4.13
C ASP A 659 24.89 1.66 2.97
N ILE A 660 25.47 0.45 2.94
CA ILE A 660 26.29 -0.01 1.83
C ILE A 660 25.45 -0.09 0.56
N PHE A 661 24.28 -0.74 0.59
CA PHE A 661 23.41 -0.82 -0.59
C PHE A 661 22.98 0.55 -1.11
N SER A 662 22.69 1.49 -0.22
CA SER A 662 22.33 2.87 -0.60
C SER A 662 23.49 3.63 -1.26
N LEU A 663 24.72 3.39 -0.81
CA LEU A 663 25.91 3.92 -1.46
C LEU A 663 26.12 3.29 -2.84
N LEU A 664 25.92 1.97 -2.95
CA LEU A 664 26.05 1.25 -4.21
C LEU A 664 24.99 1.68 -5.23
N GLU A 665 23.76 1.94 -4.78
CA GLU A 665 22.67 2.51 -5.58
C GLU A 665 23.08 3.88 -6.14
N ALA A 666 23.51 4.81 -5.28
CA ALA A 666 23.98 6.12 -5.70
C ALA A 666 25.15 6.03 -6.70
N LEU A 667 26.07 5.07 -6.51
CA LEU A 667 27.18 4.81 -7.43
C LEU A 667 26.72 4.25 -8.79
N ILE A 668 25.72 3.38 -8.83
CA ILE A 668 25.15 2.89 -10.10
C ILE A 668 24.39 4.00 -10.82
N ASP A 669 23.66 4.84 -10.09
CA ASP A 669 22.99 6.01 -10.65
C ASP A 669 23.97 6.98 -11.33
N ILE A 670 25.14 7.23 -10.72
CA ILE A 670 26.24 7.99 -11.33
C ILE A 670 26.69 7.36 -12.65
N ILE A 671 26.80 6.04 -12.67
CA ILE A 671 27.26 5.28 -13.83
C ILE A 671 26.26 5.37 -14.97
N MET A 672 24.97 5.24 -14.67
CA MET A 672 23.90 5.30 -15.66
C MET A 672 23.77 6.71 -16.26
N LYS A 673 24.01 7.76 -15.46
CA LYS A 673 23.99 9.15 -15.92
C LYS A 673 25.25 9.56 -16.71
N ASN A 674 26.40 8.91 -16.48
CA ASN A 674 27.64 9.20 -17.21
C ASN A 674 27.75 8.41 -18.53
N SER A 675 27.74 9.12 -19.65
CA SER A 675 27.63 8.59 -21.01
C SER A 675 28.83 7.78 -21.56
N SER A 676 29.89 7.51 -20.78
CA SER A 676 31.01 6.66 -21.23
C SER A 676 30.81 5.18 -20.86
N ILE A 677 30.04 4.48 -21.68
CA ILE A 677 29.51 3.11 -21.48
C ILE A 677 30.60 2.02 -21.28
N GLU A 678 31.85 2.26 -21.67
CA GLU A 678 32.93 1.27 -21.57
C GLU A 678 33.66 1.25 -20.22
N ASN A 679 33.89 2.41 -19.61
CA ASN A 679 34.51 2.50 -18.29
C ASN A 679 33.54 2.12 -17.17
N SER A 680 32.25 2.38 -17.37
CA SER A 680 31.16 2.02 -16.45
C SER A 680 30.95 0.52 -16.31
N ARG A 681 31.04 -0.24 -17.41
CA ARG A 681 30.81 -1.70 -17.39
C ARG A 681 31.83 -2.45 -16.52
N ASN A 682 33.11 -2.14 -16.66
CA ASN A 682 34.15 -2.76 -15.83
C ASN A 682 34.02 -2.40 -14.35
N PHE A 683 33.50 -1.21 -14.06
CA PHE A 683 33.26 -0.77 -12.70
C PHE A 683 32.10 -1.52 -12.06
N VAL A 684 30.95 -1.66 -12.74
CA VAL A 684 29.80 -2.43 -12.24
C VAL A 684 30.19 -3.88 -11.96
N PHE A 685 31.04 -4.50 -12.78
CA PHE A 685 31.56 -5.85 -12.50
C PHE A 685 32.41 -5.90 -11.23
N LYS A 686 33.37 -4.98 -11.05
CA LYS A 686 34.21 -4.93 -9.84
C LYS A 686 33.42 -4.63 -8.56
N LEU A 687 32.40 -3.79 -8.67
CA LEU A 687 31.53 -3.42 -7.56
C LEU A 687 30.68 -4.63 -7.11
N ASN A 688 30.15 -5.39 -8.07
CA ASN A 688 29.45 -6.66 -7.77
C ASN A 688 30.39 -7.74 -7.24
N GLU A 689 31.62 -7.84 -7.73
CA GLU A 689 32.65 -8.74 -7.20
C GLU A 689 33.02 -8.39 -5.75
N PHE A 690 33.18 -7.09 -5.45
CA PHE A 690 33.43 -6.61 -4.08
C PHE A 690 32.25 -6.94 -3.17
N LEU A 691 31.02 -6.66 -3.60
CA LEU A 691 29.80 -6.94 -2.84
C LEU A 691 29.64 -8.43 -2.55
N ALA A 692 29.84 -9.29 -3.56
CA ALA A 692 29.77 -10.74 -3.39
C ALA A 692 30.80 -11.24 -2.36
N ASN A 693 32.06 -10.79 -2.47
CA ASN A 693 33.11 -11.12 -1.51
C ASN A 693 32.87 -10.55 -0.11
N TYR A 694 32.19 -9.41 0.00
CA TYR A 694 31.84 -8.77 1.28
C TYR A 694 30.70 -9.53 1.98
N LEU A 695 29.65 -9.91 1.24
CA LEU A 695 28.53 -10.70 1.73
C LEU A 695 28.97 -12.11 2.15
N GLU A 696 29.82 -12.77 1.35
CA GLU A 696 30.38 -14.10 1.67
C GLU A 696 31.20 -14.10 2.97
N LYS A 697 31.82 -12.96 3.33
CA LYS A 697 32.57 -12.82 4.58
C LYS A 697 31.72 -12.53 5.81
N ARG A 698 30.55 -11.88 5.65
CA ARG A 698 29.71 -11.45 6.79
C ARG A 698 28.70 -12.50 7.26
N ASN A 699 28.31 -13.49 6.45
CA ASN A 699 27.45 -14.61 6.87
C ASN A 699 26.18 -14.20 7.64
N GLU A 700 25.55 -13.07 7.28
CA GLU A 700 24.38 -12.51 7.96
C GLU A 700 23.17 -12.51 7.01
N ASN A 701 22.15 -13.31 7.35
CA ASN A 701 20.83 -13.29 6.71
C ASN A 701 19.93 -12.30 7.46
N ASP A 702 20.12 -11.00 7.22
CA ASP A 702 19.26 -9.97 7.81
C ASP A 702 18.08 -9.65 6.89
N GLU A 703 16.85 -9.64 7.41
CA GLU A 703 15.64 -9.38 6.61
C GLU A 703 15.55 -7.91 6.14
N SER A 704 16.15 -6.99 6.90
CA SER A 704 16.14 -5.55 6.60
C SER A 704 16.82 -5.23 5.27
N THR A 705 17.95 -5.90 5.00
CA THR A 705 18.79 -5.70 3.81
C THR A 705 18.15 -6.22 2.53
N SER A 706 17.12 -7.06 2.64
CA SER A 706 16.42 -7.60 1.48
C SER A 706 15.73 -6.50 0.66
N LYS A 707 15.27 -5.40 1.28
CA LYS A 707 14.62 -4.30 0.54
C LYS A 707 15.62 -3.46 -0.24
N GLU A 708 16.70 -2.99 0.38
CA GLU A 708 17.72 -2.20 -0.33
C GLU A 708 18.46 -3.04 -1.36
N MET A 709 18.70 -4.33 -1.07
CA MET A 709 19.31 -5.25 -2.04
C MET A 709 18.38 -5.53 -3.23
N MET A 710 17.07 -5.67 -3.01
CA MET A 710 16.09 -5.79 -4.10
C MET A 710 16.07 -4.55 -4.99
N HIS A 711 16.14 -3.36 -4.40
CA HIS A 711 16.17 -2.12 -5.16
C HIS A 711 17.48 -1.96 -5.95
N TYR A 712 18.63 -2.30 -5.34
CA TYR A 712 19.92 -2.36 -6.02
C TYR A 712 19.90 -3.34 -7.21
N LEU A 713 19.29 -4.51 -7.04
CA LEU A 713 19.16 -5.50 -8.10
C LEU A 713 18.18 -5.06 -9.21
N ASP A 714 17.11 -4.34 -8.86
CA ASP A 714 16.20 -3.72 -9.83
C ASP A 714 16.95 -2.69 -10.69
N LEU A 715 17.75 -1.83 -10.07
CA LEU A 715 18.59 -0.85 -10.77
C LEU A 715 19.65 -1.54 -11.65
N LEU A 716 20.23 -2.65 -11.19
CA LEU A 716 21.12 -3.47 -12.01
C LEU A 716 20.40 -4.04 -13.23
N LEU A 717 19.14 -4.48 -13.12
CA LEU A 717 18.37 -5.03 -14.23
C LEU A 717 18.04 -4.01 -15.33
N GLU A 718 17.95 -2.73 -14.97
CA GLU A 718 17.80 -1.64 -15.93
C GLU A 718 19.08 -1.42 -16.78
N THR A 719 20.23 -1.98 -16.36
CA THR A 719 21.48 -1.87 -17.12
C THR A 719 21.53 -2.85 -18.31
N PRO A 720 21.95 -2.42 -19.52
CA PRO A 720 21.94 -3.26 -20.72
C PRO A 720 22.94 -4.44 -20.67
N PHE A 721 23.84 -4.47 -19.70
CA PHE A 721 24.84 -5.53 -19.53
C PHE A 721 24.64 -6.36 -18.24
N ALA A 722 23.53 -6.18 -17.52
CA ALA A 722 23.17 -6.95 -16.32
C ALA A 722 23.33 -8.46 -16.54
N PHE A 723 22.93 -8.93 -17.72
CA PHE A 723 22.90 -10.35 -18.11
C PHE A 723 24.30 -10.99 -18.28
N LYS A 724 25.36 -10.17 -18.35
CA LYS A 724 26.76 -10.62 -18.45
C LYS A 724 27.48 -10.68 -17.10
N ILE A 725 26.85 -10.25 -16.01
CA ILE A 725 27.39 -10.33 -14.65
C ILE A 725 27.45 -11.81 -14.25
N LYS A 726 28.62 -12.29 -13.81
CA LYS A 726 28.82 -13.70 -13.47
C LYS A 726 28.33 -14.02 -12.05
N GLU A 727 28.36 -13.02 -11.19
CA GLU A 727 28.10 -13.10 -9.76
C GLU A 727 26.60 -12.96 -9.42
N LEU A 728 25.76 -12.65 -10.41
CA LEU A 728 24.32 -12.44 -10.23
C LEU A 728 23.60 -13.66 -9.59
N PRO A 729 23.87 -14.92 -9.99
CA PRO A 729 23.25 -16.08 -9.34
C PRO A 729 23.65 -16.23 -7.87
N ASN A 730 24.88 -15.85 -7.50
CA ASN A 730 25.35 -15.91 -6.11
C ASN A 730 24.64 -14.85 -5.25
N LEU A 731 24.41 -13.65 -5.79
CA LEU A 731 23.65 -12.59 -5.13
C LEU A 731 22.17 -12.99 -4.96
N VAL A 732 21.59 -13.67 -5.95
CA VAL A 732 20.21 -14.18 -5.87
C VAL A 732 20.07 -15.30 -4.84
N ASN A 733 21.05 -16.20 -4.73
CA ASN A 733 21.07 -17.25 -3.70
C ASN A 733 21.09 -16.69 -2.27
N PHE A 734 21.72 -15.52 -2.06
CA PHE A 734 21.73 -14.85 -0.75
C PHE A 734 20.35 -14.29 -0.33
N LEU A 735 19.49 -13.92 -1.30
CA LEU A 735 18.19 -13.31 -1.02
C LEU A 735 17.07 -14.29 -0.71
N GLY A 736 17.13 -15.52 -1.24
CA GLY A 736 16.04 -16.49 -1.11
C GLY A 736 14.68 -16.02 -1.68
N SER A 737 14.63 -14.88 -2.40
CA SER A 737 13.38 -14.25 -2.83
C SER A 737 12.92 -14.81 -4.17
N THR A 738 11.90 -15.67 -4.14
CA THR A 738 11.19 -16.15 -5.33
C THR A 738 10.65 -15.01 -6.19
N LYS A 739 10.20 -13.91 -5.57
CA LYS A 739 9.69 -12.73 -6.26
C LYS A 739 10.70 -12.07 -7.19
N PHE A 740 11.98 -12.01 -6.77
CA PHE A 740 13.05 -11.49 -7.62
C PHE A 740 13.33 -12.40 -8.79
N CYS A 741 13.46 -13.71 -8.55
CA CYS A 741 13.62 -14.72 -9.59
C CYS A 741 12.48 -14.63 -10.62
N ILE A 742 11.23 -14.43 -10.19
CA ILE A 742 10.08 -14.25 -11.08
C ILE A 742 10.20 -12.95 -11.90
N LYS A 743 10.59 -11.83 -11.27
CA LYS A 743 10.76 -10.54 -11.98
C LYS A 743 11.91 -10.63 -13.01
N LEU A 744 12.99 -11.28 -12.63
CA LEU A 744 14.13 -11.59 -13.49
C LEU A 744 13.68 -12.44 -14.71
N ILE A 745 12.91 -13.50 -14.48
CA ILE A 745 12.38 -14.36 -15.56
C ILE A 745 11.38 -13.61 -16.46
N LYS A 746 10.53 -12.75 -15.90
CA LYS A 746 9.65 -11.88 -16.70
C LYS A 746 10.45 -10.94 -17.59
N SER A 747 11.50 -10.30 -17.06
CA SER A 747 12.42 -9.46 -17.84
C SER A 747 13.19 -10.23 -18.92
N PHE A 748 13.38 -11.55 -18.75
CA PHE A 748 14.01 -12.41 -19.76
C PHE A 748 13.09 -12.76 -20.94
N LYS A 749 11.76 -12.80 -20.75
CA LYS A 749 10.81 -13.13 -21.83
C LYS A 749 10.91 -12.15 -23.01
N ASP A 750 11.33 -10.93 -22.74
CA ASP A 750 11.41 -9.85 -23.72
C ASP A 750 12.77 -9.76 -24.44
N ASN A 751 13.79 -10.56 -24.06
CA ASN A 751 15.14 -10.51 -24.63
C ASN A 751 15.57 -11.87 -25.23
N GLU A 752 15.75 -11.92 -26.56
CA GLU A 752 15.98 -13.16 -27.34
C GLU A 752 17.33 -13.87 -27.10
N ALA A 753 18.30 -13.27 -26.40
CA ALA A 753 19.65 -13.79 -26.26
C ALA A 753 19.93 -14.32 -24.84
N PHE A 754 19.48 -15.54 -24.54
CA PHE A 754 19.65 -16.15 -23.22
C PHE A 754 20.46 -17.46 -23.21
N ASP A 755 21.31 -17.64 -22.19
CA ASP A 755 22.11 -18.84 -21.92
C ASP A 755 21.33 -19.82 -21.03
N VAL A 756 20.67 -20.80 -21.65
CA VAL A 756 19.68 -21.76 -21.09
C VAL A 756 20.10 -22.38 -19.73
N LEU A 757 21.39 -22.55 -19.48
CA LEU A 757 21.92 -23.09 -18.23
C LEU A 757 21.68 -22.17 -17.03
N LYS A 758 21.69 -20.85 -17.22
CA LYS A 758 21.43 -19.88 -16.14
C LYS A 758 19.95 -19.82 -15.74
N LEU A 759 19.04 -20.01 -16.70
CA LEU A 759 17.59 -20.06 -16.45
C LEU A 759 17.29 -21.26 -15.56
N PHE A 760 17.99 -22.36 -15.80
CA PHE A 760 17.88 -23.56 -14.98
C PHE A 760 18.30 -23.32 -13.52
N ASP A 761 19.42 -22.63 -13.26
CA ASP A 761 19.86 -22.33 -11.88
C ASP A 761 18.85 -21.44 -11.14
N LEU A 762 18.25 -20.47 -11.84
CA LEU A 762 17.20 -19.60 -11.31
C LEU A 762 15.88 -20.34 -11.05
N ILE A 763 15.50 -21.21 -11.98
CA ILE A 763 14.31 -22.06 -11.87
C ILE A 763 14.46 -23.07 -10.73
N LYS A 764 15.69 -23.56 -10.47
CA LYS A 764 15.97 -24.45 -9.34
C LYS A 764 15.66 -23.78 -8.00
N VAL A 765 16.06 -22.51 -7.82
CA VAL A 765 15.74 -21.72 -6.61
C VAL A 765 14.23 -21.56 -6.44
N LEU A 766 13.50 -21.36 -7.53
CA LEU A 766 12.03 -21.25 -7.50
C LEU A 766 11.34 -22.56 -7.13
N TYR A 767 11.80 -23.70 -7.63
CA TYR A 767 11.17 -25.00 -7.34
C TYR A 767 11.52 -25.60 -5.97
N GLU A 768 12.55 -25.07 -5.31
CA GLU A 768 12.83 -25.37 -3.88
C GLU A 768 11.91 -24.55 -2.93
N SER A 769 11.19 -23.55 -3.44
CA SER A 769 10.23 -22.78 -2.64
C SER A 769 8.92 -23.52 -2.38
N GLU A 770 8.30 -23.30 -1.22
CA GLU A 770 7.07 -23.98 -0.80
C GLU A 770 5.78 -23.35 -1.34
N ASP A 771 5.86 -22.27 -2.13
CA ASP A 771 4.70 -21.44 -2.53
C ASP A 771 4.08 -21.89 -3.87
N LEU A 772 2.78 -22.22 -3.85
CA LEU A 772 2.06 -22.80 -5.00
C LEU A 772 1.79 -21.77 -6.12
N ASP A 773 1.68 -20.48 -5.78
CA ASP A 773 1.44 -19.40 -6.74
C ASP A 773 2.69 -19.10 -7.58
N ASP A 774 3.88 -19.26 -6.99
CA ASP A 774 5.15 -19.11 -7.69
C ASP A 774 5.33 -20.22 -8.75
N ILE A 775 4.87 -21.45 -8.43
CA ILE A 775 4.86 -22.59 -9.37
C ILE A 775 3.93 -22.34 -10.57
N ALA A 776 2.78 -21.68 -10.36
CA ALA A 776 1.84 -21.35 -11.44
C ALA A 776 2.43 -20.34 -12.44
N ILE A 777 3.19 -19.36 -11.97
CA ILE A 777 3.86 -18.38 -12.84
C ILE A 777 4.97 -19.05 -13.67
N VAL A 778 5.74 -19.95 -13.06
CA VAL A 778 6.77 -20.72 -13.78
C VAL A 778 6.14 -21.60 -14.87
N ASN A 779 4.95 -22.16 -14.63
CA ASN A 779 4.19 -22.95 -15.60
C ASN A 779 3.77 -22.18 -16.86
N ASP A 780 3.66 -20.85 -16.80
CA ASP A 780 3.39 -19.97 -17.96
C ASP A 780 4.66 -19.56 -18.71
N LEU A 781 5.83 -19.78 -18.11
CA LEU A 781 7.14 -19.39 -18.62
C LEU A 781 7.90 -20.57 -19.23
N LEU A 782 7.28 -21.75 -19.31
CA LEU A 782 7.91 -22.95 -19.88
C LEU A 782 8.23 -22.75 -21.37
N PRO A 783 9.46 -23.11 -21.80
CA PRO A 783 9.88 -22.97 -23.18
C PRO A 783 9.13 -23.97 -24.09
N ARG A 784 8.91 -23.58 -25.36
CA ARG A 784 8.29 -24.43 -26.39
C ARG A 784 9.31 -25.31 -27.14
N ASP A 785 10.45 -25.62 -26.50
CA ASP A 785 11.48 -26.51 -27.06
C ASP A 785 11.43 -27.86 -26.33
N HIS A 786 11.15 -28.92 -27.08
CA HIS A 786 11.04 -30.29 -26.56
C HIS A 786 12.33 -30.79 -25.88
N ASN A 787 13.52 -30.37 -26.32
CA ASN A 787 14.79 -30.76 -25.69
C ASN A 787 14.93 -30.17 -24.28
N ILE A 788 14.48 -28.92 -24.12
CA ILE A 788 14.52 -28.25 -22.81
C ILE A 788 13.48 -28.89 -21.88
N LEU A 789 12.30 -29.22 -22.39
CA LEU A 789 11.25 -29.90 -21.62
C LEU A 789 11.69 -31.30 -21.14
N PHE A 790 12.48 -32.04 -21.93
CA PHE A 790 13.02 -33.34 -21.52
C PHE A 790 13.96 -33.21 -20.31
N VAL A 791 14.94 -32.30 -20.39
CA VAL A 791 15.89 -32.04 -19.29
C VAL A 791 15.19 -31.51 -18.05
N LEU A 792 14.18 -30.67 -18.24
CA LEU A 792 13.39 -30.12 -17.14
C LEU A 792 12.63 -31.24 -16.41
N ASN A 793 11.96 -32.14 -17.14
CA ASN A 793 11.20 -33.23 -16.53
C ASN A 793 12.11 -34.21 -15.76
N GLU A 794 13.27 -34.59 -16.30
CA GLU A 794 14.23 -35.46 -15.61
C GLU A 794 14.77 -34.88 -14.30
N LYS A 795 14.82 -33.55 -14.19
CA LYS A 795 15.26 -32.87 -12.98
C LYS A 795 14.11 -32.61 -12.01
N LEU A 796 12.91 -32.30 -12.52
CA LEU A 796 11.69 -32.15 -11.72
C LEU A 796 11.26 -33.47 -11.06
N SER A 797 11.47 -34.61 -11.71
CA SER A 797 11.16 -35.92 -11.11
C SER A 797 11.97 -36.22 -9.84
N LYS A 798 13.10 -35.51 -9.63
CA LYS A 798 13.91 -35.55 -8.40
C LYS A 798 13.41 -34.59 -7.31
N ALA A 799 12.55 -33.62 -7.66
CA ALA A 799 11.98 -32.65 -6.73
C ALA A 799 10.64 -33.19 -6.17
N HIS A 800 10.65 -33.69 -4.93
CA HIS A 800 9.56 -34.53 -4.38
C HIS A 800 8.23 -33.81 -4.07
N LYS A 801 8.18 -32.48 -3.92
CA LYS A 801 6.94 -31.79 -3.48
C LYS A 801 6.14 -31.14 -4.61
N SER A 802 6.79 -30.51 -5.58
CA SER A 802 6.14 -29.71 -6.64
C SER A 802 5.79 -30.52 -7.90
N TYR A 803 6.41 -31.69 -8.09
CA TYR A 803 6.27 -32.51 -9.30
C TYR A 803 4.80 -32.81 -9.71
N PRO A 804 3.86 -33.13 -8.81
CA PRO A 804 2.46 -33.39 -9.19
C PRO A 804 1.72 -32.21 -9.82
N PHE A 805 2.11 -30.98 -9.50
CA PHE A 805 1.45 -29.76 -10.00
C PHE A 805 2.06 -29.26 -11.31
N THR A 806 3.36 -29.47 -11.51
CA THR A 806 4.09 -29.03 -12.69
C THR A 806 4.04 -30.04 -13.84
N PHE A 807 4.01 -31.34 -13.51
CA PHE A 807 4.06 -32.42 -14.50
C PHE A 807 2.95 -32.33 -15.58
N PRO A 808 1.67 -32.10 -15.24
CA PRO A 808 0.62 -31.98 -16.26
C PRO A 808 0.90 -30.87 -17.27
N ARG A 809 1.46 -29.73 -16.82
CA ARG A 809 1.77 -28.61 -17.70
C ARG A 809 2.90 -28.93 -18.66
N VAL A 810 3.97 -29.58 -18.18
CA VAL A 810 5.08 -30.03 -19.03
C VAL A 810 4.54 -30.93 -20.15
N ILE A 811 3.63 -31.85 -19.82
CA ILE A 811 3.03 -32.75 -20.80
C ILE A 811 2.11 -31.99 -21.79
N TYR A 812 1.33 -31.01 -21.35
CA TYR A 812 0.56 -30.17 -22.28
C TYR A 812 1.45 -29.36 -23.23
N CYS A 813 2.58 -28.81 -22.74
CA CYS A 813 3.56 -28.15 -23.62
C CYS A 813 4.19 -29.15 -24.62
N LEU A 814 4.41 -30.41 -24.22
CA LEU A 814 4.86 -31.45 -25.13
C LEU A 814 3.80 -31.80 -26.18
N ILE A 815 2.51 -31.81 -25.81
CA ILE A 815 1.39 -31.97 -26.75
C ILE A 815 1.39 -30.84 -27.79
N ASP A 816 1.59 -29.58 -27.36
CA ASP A 816 1.67 -28.43 -28.26
C ASP A 816 2.88 -28.51 -29.22
N CYS A 817 3.94 -29.23 -28.84
CA CYS A 817 5.12 -29.46 -29.67
C CYS A 817 4.99 -30.67 -30.62
N LEU A 818 3.88 -31.43 -30.55
CA LEU A 818 3.69 -32.62 -31.40
C LEU A 818 3.54 -32.23 -32.87
N ASN A 819 4.53 -32.62 -33.67
CA ASN A 819 4.52 -32.54 -35.12
C ASN A 819 4.92 -33.90 -35.72
N LYS A 820 4.59 -34.14 -36.99
CA LYS A 820 4.84 -35.43 -37.67
C LYS A 820 6.31 -35.88 -37.68
N GLU A 821 7.27 -34.95 -37.62
CA GLU A 821 8.71 -35.25 -37.66
C GLU A 821 9.26 -35.72 -36.30
N ASN A 822 8.80 -35.11 -35.20
CA ASN A 822 9.33 -35.37 -33.85
C ASN A 822 8.36 -36.16 -32.96
N GLY A 823 7.15 -36.46 -33.46
CA GLY A 823 6.05 -37.02 -32.68
C GLY A 823 6.37 -38.37 -32.03
N SER A 824 7.08 -39.27 -32.71
CA SER A 824 7.43 -40.58 -32.11
C SER A 824 8.37 -40.46 -30.92
N GLU A 825 9.34 -39.53 -30.97
CA GLU A 825 10.28 -39.30 -29.86
C GLU A 825 9.57 -38.67 -28.66
N ILE A 826 8.76 -37.65 -28.91
CA ILE A 826 7.96 -36.96 -27.87
C ILE A 826 6.98 -37.92 -27.20
N LEU A 827 6.25 -38.74 -27.97
CA LEU A 827 5.27 -39.68 -27.41
C LEU A 827 5.94 -40.80 -26.61
N LYS A 828 7.10 -41.32 -27.06
CA LYS A 828 7.89 -42.29 -26.27
C LYS A 828 8.39 -41.70 -24.96
N PHE A 829 8.89 -40.46 -25.00
CA PHE A 829 9.31 -39.74 -23.79
C PHE A 829 8.13 -39.50 -22.85
N ALA A 830 6.99 -39.04 -23.37
CA ALA A 830 5.78 -38.83 -22.60
C ALA A 830 5.29 -40.12 -21.94
N PHE A 831 5.26 -41.25 -22.67
CA PHE A 831 4.88 -42.54 -22.13
C PHE A 831 5.83 -43.05 -21.02
N LYS A 832 7.14 -42.86 -21.20
CA LYS A 832 8.12 -43.15 -20.14
C LYS A 832 7.86 -42.28 -18.91
N SER A 833 7.64 -40.98 -19.12
CA SER A 833 7.45 -39.99 -18.06
C SER A 833 6.15 -40.20 -17.27
N THR A 834 5.05 -40.59 -17.94
CA THR A 834 3.78 -40.92 -17.27
C THR A 834 3.89 -42.19 -16.42
N ASN A 835 4.69 -43.18 -16.85
CA ASN A 835 5.01 -44.36 -16.03
C ASN A 835 5.88 -44.03 -14.81
N GLU A 836 6.89 -43.19 -14.98
CA GLU A 836 7.70 -42.70 -13.85
C GLU A 836 6.86 -41.89 -12.87
N PHE A 837 5.94 -41.06 -13.38
CA PHE A 837 5.00 -40.31 -12.55
C PHE A 837 3.99 -41.20 -11.82
N LEU A 838 3.48 -42.26 -12.47
CA LEU A 838 2.62 -43.26 -11.83
C LEU A 838 3.34 -43.92 -10.66
N LYS A 839 4.59 -44.35 -10.87
CA LYS A 839 5.44 -44.94 -9.83
C LYS A 839 5.67 -43.93 -8.69
N PHE A 840 5.99 -42.69 -9.04
CA PHE A 840 6.18 -41.61 -8.07
C PHE A 840 4.94 -41.38 -7.18
N ILE A 841 3.74 -41.31 -7.78
CA ILE A 841 2.48 -41.14 -7.03
C ILE A 841 2.26 -42.34 -6.11
N SER A 842 2.54 -43.56 -6.58
CA SER A 842 2.33 -44.79 -5.80
C SER A 842 3.29 -44.94 -4.62
N GLU A 843 4.52 -44.42 -4.72
CA GLU A 843 5.57 -44.60 -3.70
C GLU A 843 5.65 -43.44 -2.68
N ASN A 844 5.38 -42.19 -3.09
CA ASN A 844 5.70 -41.00 -2.29
C ASN A 844 4.50 -40.28 -1.65
N LEU A 845 3.27 -40.55 -2.07
CA LEU A 845 2.08 -39.91 -1.50
C LEU A 845 1.45 -40.85 -0.46
N GLU A 846 1.76 -40.64 0.83
CA GLU A 846 1.35 -41.47 1.99
C GLU A 846 -0.16 -41.68 2.17
N ASN A 847 -1.00 -41.02 1.38
CA ASN A 847 -2.40 -41.40 1.16
C ASN A 847 -2.75 -40.88 -0.23
N GLY A 848 -2.67 -41.76 -1.24
CA GLY A 848 -2.92 -41.45 -2.64
C GLY A 848 -4.19 -40.62 -2.80
N VAL A 849 -4.01 -39.32 -3.10
CA VAL A 849 -5.14 -38.47 -3.45
C VAL A 849 -5.68 -39.05 -4.76
N GLU A 850 -6.84 -39.71 -4.72
CA GLU A 850 -7.54 -40.27 -5.90
C GLU A 850 -7.58 -39.27 -7.08
N GLN A 851 -7.55 -37.98 -6.76
CA GLN A 851 -7.41 -36.86 -7.69
C GLN A 851 -6.15 -36.92 -8.57
N SER A 852 -4.98 -37.28 -8.05
CA SER A 852 -3.73 -37.35 -8.82
C SER A 852 -3.75 -38.49 -9.85
N PHE A 853 -4.29 -39.65 -9.48
CA PHE A 853 -4.51 -40.76 -10.41
C PHE A 853 -5.54 -40.40 -11.47
N ARG A 854 -6.61 -39.69 -11.09
CA ARG A 854 -7.61 -39.18 -12.03
C ARG A 854 -7.01 -38.17 -13.01
N SER A 855 -6.15 -37.26 -12.55
CA SER A 855 -5.45 -36.30 -13.42
C SER A 855 -4.53 -37.00 -14.41
N LEU A 856 -3.77 -38.01 -13.96
CA LEU A 856 -2.92 -38.82 -14.83
C LEU A 856 -3.74 -39.60 -15.88
N LEU A 857 -4.88 -40.17 -15.48
CA LEU A 857 -5.79 -40.85 -16.39
C LEU A 857 -6.30 -39.91 -17.49
N LEU A 858 -6.68 -38.69 -17.14
CA LEU A 858 -7.12 -37.68 -18.11
C LEU A 858 -5.98 -37.26 -19.04
N LEU A 859 -4.78 -37.06 -18.49
CA LEU A 859 -3.60 -36.68 -19.26
C LEU A 859 -3.22 -37.74 -20.31
N ASN A 860 -3.27 -39.01 -19.93
CA ASN A 860 -3.05 -40.13 -20.86
C ASN A 860 -4.13 -40.17 -21.96
N LEU A 861 -5.39 -39.88 -21.64
CA LEU A 861 -6.46 -39.82 -22.64
C LEU A 861 -6.27 -38.64 -23.62
N ASP A 862 -5.83 -37.48 -23.13
CA ASP A 862 -5.52 -36.33 -23.99
C ASP A 862 -4.33 -36.62 -24.92
N LEU A 863 -3.26 -37.25 -24.39
CA LEU A 863 -2.13 -37.73 -25.18
C LEU A 863 -2.57 -38.74 -26.25
N ALA A 864 -3.49 -39.65 -25.92
CA ALA A 864 -4.01 -40.62 -26.87
C ALA A 864 -4.78 -39.96 -28.03
N VAL A 865 -5.59 -38.95 -27.74
CA VAL A 865 -6.33 -38.18 -28.76
C VAL A 865 -5.36 -37.39 -29.65
N ALA A 866 -4.33 -36.77 -29.05
CA ALA A 866 -3.29 -36.05 -29.80
C ALA A 866 -2.44 -36.98 -30.68
N ALA A 867 -2.09 -38.17 -30.18
CA ALA A 867 -1.38 -39.20 -30.93
C ALA A 867 -2.21 -39.73 -32.12
N ASP A 868 -3.50 -40.04 -31.92
CA ASP A 868 -4.43 -40.44 -32.97
C ASP A 868 -4.55 -39.36 -34.06
N ALA A 869 -4.73 -38.09 -33.67
CA ALA A 869 -4.85 -36.97 -34.61
C ALA A 869 -3.60 -36.79 -35.49
N ASN A 870 -2.43 -37.22 -35.01
CA ASN A 870 -1.15 -37.15 -35.72
C ASN A 870 -0.78 -38.46 -36.47
N GLY A 871 -1.58 -39.51 -36.36
CA GLY A 871 -1.38 -40.79 -37.05
C GLY A 871 -0.55 -41.83 -36.29
N PHE A 872 -0.37 -41.67 -34.98
CA PHE A 872 0.38 -42.60 -34.11
C PHE A 872 -0.58 -43.54 -33.36
N GLU A 873 -1.16 -44.53 -34.07
CA GLU A 873 -2.18 -45.43 -33.51
C GLU A 873 -1.63 -46.33 -32.39
N SER A 874 -0.41 -46.86 -32.55
CA SER A 874 0.19 -47.78 -31.57
C SER A 874 0.35 -47.12 -30.21
N GLU A 875 0.96 -45.93 -30.20
CA GLU A 875 1.17 -45.12 -29.01
C GLU A 875 -0.17 -44.68 -28.38
N ALA A 876 -1.14 -44.28 -29.21
CA ALA A 876 -2.48 -43.93 -28.72
C ALA A 876 -3.17 -45.11 -28.01
N TYR A 877 -3.03 -46.33 -28.54
CA TYR A 877 -3.59 -47.54 -27.93
C TYR A 877 -2.92 -47.85 -26.58
N GLU A 878 -1.60 -47.64 -26.47
CA GLU A 878 -0.85 -47.82 -25.23
C GLU A 878 -1.32 -46.85 -24.13
N PHE A 879 -1.49 -45.56 -24.46
CA PHE A 879 -1.99 -44.57 -23.51
C PHE A 879 -3.41 -44.89 -23.02
N ILE A 880 -4.32 -45.29 -23.91
CA ILE A 880 -5.69 -45.70 -23.51
C ILE A 880 -5.64 -46.96 -22.64
N SER A 881 -4.80 -47.92 -22.99
CA SER A 881 -4.62 -49.15 -22.20
C SER A 881 -4.08 -48.85 -20.81
N GLN A 882 -3.12 -47.92 -20.69
CA GLN A 882 -2.61 -47.44 -19.40
C GLN A 882 -3.72 -46.73 -18.59
N SER A 883 -4.57 -45.93 -19.22
CA SER A 883 -5.73 -45.32 -18.55
C SER A 883 -6.73 -46.35 -18.02
N PHE A 884 -6.94 -47.47 -18.73
CA PHE A 884 -7.76 -48.58 -18.22
C PHE A 884 -7.13 -49.29 -17.02
N LEU A 885 -5.80 -49.48 -17.02
CA LEU A 885 -5.09 -50.04 -15.86
C LEU A 885 -5.21 -49.11 -14.64
N ILE A 886 -5.03 -47.80 -14.85
CA ILE A 886 -5.16 -46.81 -13.76
C ILE A 886 -6.59 -46.84 -13.18
N TYR A 887 -7.59 -46.93 -14.06
CA TYR A 887 -9.00 -47.05 -13.67
C TYR A 887 -9.27 -48.31 -12.83
N GLU A 888 -8.69 -49.46 -13.20
CA GLU A 888 -8.95 -50.74 -12.53
C GLU A 888 -8.22 -50.87 -11.19
N GLU A 889 -6.97 -50.41 -11.10
CA GLU A 889 -6.12 -50.61 -9.93
C GLU A 889 -6.27 -49.51 -8.87
N TYR A 890 -6.49 -48.25 -9.26
CA TYR A 890 -6.36 -47.09 -8.35
C TYR A 890 -7.67 -46.32 -8.10
N VAL A 891 -8.71 -46.46 -8.94
CA VAL A 891 -9.98 -45.75 -8.77
C VAL A 891 -11.01 -46.66 -8.09
N SER A 892 -11.26 -46.44 -6.79
CA SER A 892 -12.12 -47.30 -5.97
C SER A 892 -13.46 -46.67 -5.57
N ASP A 893 -13.58 -45.33 -5.52
CA ASP A 893 -14.84 -44.68 -5.14
C ASP A 893 -15.89 -44.76 -6.26
N SER A 894 -17.14 -45.12 -5.92
CA SER A 894 -18.23 -45.30 -6.89
C SER A 894 -18.51 -44.03 -7.71
N LYS A 895 -18.43 -42.85 -7.10
CA LYS A 895 -18.69 -41.57 -7.81
C LYS A 895 -17.50 -41.20 -8.70
N SER A 896 -16.27 -41.44 -8.24
CA SER A 896 -15.06 -41.26 -9.04
C SER A 896 -15.00 -42.23 -10.22
N GLN A 897 -15.38 -43.49 -10.03
CA GLN A 897 -15.48 -44.51 -11.08
C GLN A 897 -16.41 -44.08 -12.22
N LEU A 898 -17.63 -43.61 -11.92
CA LEU A 898 -18.56 -43.16 -12.96
C LEU A 898 -17.98 -41.95 -13.74
N LYS A 899 -17.33 -41.00 -13.06
CA LYS A 899 -16.72 -39.82 -13.70
C LYS A 899 -15.52 -40.19 -14.58
N CYS A 900 -14.61 -41.03 -14.10
CA CYS A 900 -13.46 -41.51 -14.87
C CYS A 900 -13.92 -42.34 -16.06
N PHE A 901 -14.89 -43.23 -15.87
CA PHE A 901 -15.48 -44.03 -16.93
C PHE A 901 -16.13 -43.16 -18.02
N THR A 902 -16.92 -42.16 -17.63
CA THR A 902 -17.53 -41.22 -18.58
C THR A 902 -16.47 -40.43 -19.35
N SER A 903 -15.35 -40.09 -18.69
CA SER A 903 -14.21 -39.43 -19.34
C SER A 903 -13.53 -40.35 -20.37
N ILE A 904 -13.30 -41.63 -20.04
CA ILE A 904 -12.79 -42.63 -20.98
C ILE A 904 -13.71 -42.76 -22.19
N LEU A 905 -15.03 -42.89 -21.97
CA LEU A 905 -16.01 -42.99 -23.06
C LEU A 905 -15.97 -41.74 -23.96
N THR A 906 -15.90 -40.56 -23.36
CA THR A 906 -15.87 -39.28 -24.09
C THR A 906 -14.63 -39.18 -24.97
N HIS A 907 -13.45 -39.53 -24.46
CA HIS A 907 -12.21 -39.48 -25.24
C HIS A 907 -12.18 -40.56 -26.32
N LEU A 908 -12.64 -41.78 -26.02
CA LEU A 908 -12.76 -42.85 -27.02
C LEU A 908 -13.73 -42.46 -28.16
N SER A 909 -14.74 -41.62 -27.90
CA SER A 909 -15.62 -41.08 -28.94
C SER A 909 -14.97 -40.02 -29.84
N LYS A 910 -13.91 -39.34 -29.34
CA LYS A 910 -13.14 -38.31 -30.07
C LYS A 910 -12.07 -38.90 -30.99
N VAL A 911 -11.60 -40.12 -30.71
CA VAL A 911 -10.66 -40.87 -31.55
C VAL A 911 -11.31 -41.16 -32.91
N LYS A 912 -10.62 -40.80 -34.00
CA LYS A 912 -11.15 -40.87 -35.38
C LYS A 912 -10.40 -41.83 -36.28
N TYR A 913 -9.10 -42.01 -36.09
CA TYR A 913 -8.24 -42.73 -37.04
C TYR A 913 -7.83 -44.13 -36.59
N PHE A 914 -8.35 -44.60 -35.45
CA PHE A 914 -8.16 -45.97 -34.97
C PHE A 914 -8.70 -47.02 -35.95
N SER A 915 -8.00 -48.16 -36.02
CA SER A 915 -8.51 -49.36 -36.68
C SER A 915 -9.78 -49.86 -35.97
N SER A 916 -10.69 -50.44 -36.77
CA SER A 916 -11.94 -51.00 -36.26
C SER A 916 -11.71 -52.13 -35.25
N GLU A 917 -10.62 -52.90 -35.40
CA GLU A 917 -10.26 -53.98 -34.48
C GLU A 917 -9.90 -53.47 -33.09
N ASN A 918 -8.98 -52.49 -33.00
CA ASN A 918 -8.58 -51.89 -31.74
C ASN A 918 -9.76 -51.15 -31.07
N TYR A 919 -10.56 -50.44 -31.88
CA TYR A 919 -11.74 -49.75 -31.39
C TYR A 919 -12.77 -50.73 -30.77
N ASP A 920 -13.01 -51.87 -31.42
CA ASP A 920 -13.95 -52.88 -30.93
C ASP A 920 -13.47 -53.57 -29.64
N ILE A 921 -12.16 -53.79 -29.50
CA ILE A 921 -11.55 -54.34 -28.27
C ILE A 921 -11.78 -53.37 -27.10
N LEU A 922 -11.44 -52.09 -27.28
CA LEU A 922 -11.59 -51.07 -26.24
C LEU A 922 -13.07 -50.82 -25.89
N SER A 923 -13.94 -50.77 -26.90
CA SER A 923 -15.39 -50.62 -26.71
C SER A 923 -15.99 -51.80 -25.93
N SER A 924 -15.54 -53.02 -26.21
CA SER A 924 -15.98 -54.22 -25.49
C SER A 924 -15.49 -54.23 -24.04
N ARG A 925 -14.29 -53.68 -23.76
CA ARG A 925 -13.81 -53.45 -22.39
C ARG A 925 -14.67 -52.42 -21.64
N CYS A 926 -15.04 -51.31 -22.28
CA CYS A 926 -15.97 -50.34 -21.68
C CYS A 926 -17.30 -50.98 -21.26
N LEU A 927 -17.87 -51.83 -22.12
CA LEU A 927 -19.10 -52.57 -21.81
C LEU A 927 -18.94 -53.52 -20.61
N LEU A 928 -17.79 -54.19 -20.50
CA LEU A 928 -17.47 -55.05 -19.37
C LEU A 928 -17.40 -54.25 -18.07
N TYR A 929 -16.71 -53.10 -18.05
CA TYR A 929 -16.61 -52.26 -16.85
C TYR A 929 -17.94 -51.64 -16.47
N ALA A 930 -18.73 -51.13 -17.42
CA ALA A 930 -20.10 -50.66 -17.17
C ALA A 930 -20.96 -51.78 -16.55
N SER A 931 -20.79 -53.02 -16.99
CA SER A 931 -21.52 -54.18 -16.44
C SER A 931 -21.04 -54.62 -15.05
N ARG A 932 -19.83 -54.24 -14.62
CA ARG A 932 -19.24 -54.64 -13.34
C ARG A 932 -19.39 -53.59 -12.23
N MET A 933 -19.95 -52.42 -12.52
CA MET A 933 -20.18 -51.39 -11.51
C MET A 933 -21.06 -51.90 -10.36
N LEU A 934 -20.65 -51.61 -9.12
CA LEU A 934 -21.28 -52.14 -7.90
C LEU A 934 -22.67 -51.54 -7.65
N LYS A 935 -22.79 -50.21 -7.78
CA LYS A 935 -24.06 -49.51 -7.55
C LYS A 935 -24.96 -49.62 -8.78
N LYS A 936 -26.17 -50.17 -8.62
CA LYS A 936 -27.12 -50.40 -9.73
C LYS A 936 -27.53 -49.13 -10.48
N SER A 937 -27.69 -48.00 -9.80
CA SER A 937 -28.00 -46.73 -10.46
C SER A 937 -26.84 -46.18 -11.29
N ASP A 938 -25.60 -46.31 -10.81
CA ASP A 938 -24.41 -45.93 -11.58
C ASP A 938 -24.16 -46.91 -12.74
N GLN A 939 -24.37 -48.20 -12.51
CA GLN A 939 -24.33 -49.26 -13.54
C GLN A 939 -25.31 -48.95 -14.68
N CYS A 940 -26.53 -48.54 -14.36
CA CYS A 940 -27.55 -48.14 -15.33
C CYS A 940 -27.07 -46.98 -16.22
N ARG A 941 -26.58 -45.88 -15.61
CA ARG A 941 -26.06 -44.71 -16.33
C ARG A 941 -24.84 -45.01 -17.18
N ALA A 942 -23.92 -45.84 -16.68
CA ALA A 942 -22.74 -46.27 -17.42
C ALA A 942 -23.09 -47.12 -18.64
N LEU A 943 -24.02 -48.07 -18.50
CA LEU A 943 -24.51 -48.89 -19.61
C LEU A 943 -25.22 -48.05 -20.68
N ALA A 944 -26.07 -47.11 -20.27
CA ALA A 944 -26.73 -46.19 -21.20
C ALA A 944 -25.72 -45.29 -21.94
N SER A 945 -24.69 -44.81 -21.24
CA SER A 945 -23.62 -44.00 -21.83
C SER A 945 -22.71 -44.80 -22.79
N THR A 946 -22.52 -46.10 -22.55
CA THR A 946 -21.72 -46.97 -23.43
C THR A 946 -22.40 -47.17 -24.79
N ALA A 947 -23.73 -47.06 -24.87
CA ALA A 947 -24.48 -47.20 -26.13
C ALA A 947 -24.04 -46.18 -27.21
N TYR A 948 -23.52 -45.01 -26.82
CA TYR A 948 -23.05 -43.99 -27.75
C TYR A 948 -21.82 -44.40 -28.56
N ILE A 949 -20.97 -45.25 -28.02
CA ILE A 949 -19.77 -45.75 -28.70
C ILE A 949 -20.15 -46.76 -29.79
N PHE A 950 -21.11 -47.63 -29.48
CA PHE A 950 -21.56 -48.67 -30.40
C PHE A 950 -22.43 -48.18 -31.56
N HIS A 951 -22.87 -46.92 -31.55
CA HIS A 951 -23.58 -46.32 -32.69
C HIS A 951 -22.75 -46.42 -33.98
N LYS A 952 -21.43 -46.22 -33.91
CA LYS A 952 -20.58 -46.25 -35.11
C LYS A 952 -20.16 -47.66 -35.52
N SER A 953 -20.17 -48.64 -34.62
CA SER A 953 -19.60 -49.97 -34.85
C SER A 953 -20.64 -51.09 -34.95
N ASP A 954 -21.51 -51.26 -33.95
CA ASP A 954 -22.41 -52.42 -33.84
C ASP A 954 -23.78 -52.08 -33.26
N ASN A 955 -24.78 -51.99 -34.16
CA ASN A 955 -26.17 -51.71 -33.82
C ASN A 955 -26.81 -52.76 -32.89
N LYS A 956 -26.35 -54.02 -32.90
CA LYS A 956 -26.89 -55.05 -32.00
C LYS A 956 -26.40 -54.86 -30.58
N LYS A 957 -25.11 -54.53 -30.41
CA LYS A 957 -24.52 -54.21 -29.09
C LYS A 957 -25.12 -52.93 -28.51
N LEU A 958 -25.44 -51.94 -29.34
CA LEU A 958 -26.14 -50.73 -28.90
C LEU A 958 -27.48 -51.08 -28.24
N LEU A 959 -28.30 -51.91 -28.89
CA LEU A 959 -29.60 -52.31 -28.34
C LEU A 959 -29.46 -53.16 -27.07
N ASP A 960 -28.46 -54.06 -27.03
CA ASP A 960 -28.13 -54.84 -25.84
C ASP A 960 -27.73 -53.94 -24.65
N CYS A 961 -26.96 -52.88 -24.87
CA CYS A 961 -26.61 -51.91 -23.82
C CYS A 961 -27.85 -51.24 -23.21
N LEU A 962 -28.77 -50.77 -24.07
CA LEU A 962 -30.01 -50.11 -23.64
C LEU A 962 -30.98 -51.09 -22.92
N GLN A 963 -31.03 -52.35 -23.35
CA GLN A 963 -31.83 -53.37 -22.66
C GLN A 963 -31.23 -53.75 -21.30
N ARG A 964 -29.90 -53.81 -21.20
CA ARG A 964 -29.21 -54.06 -19.93
C ARG A 964 -29.35 -52.88 -18.96
N SER A 965 -29.33 -51.64 -19.44
CA SER A 965 -29.58 -50.47 -18.58
C SER A 965 -31.00 -50.47 -18.02
N LEU A 966 -31.99 -50.91 -18.82
CA LEU A 966 -33.38 -51.04 -18.38
C LEU A 966 -33.54 -52.11 -17.29
N LYS A 967 -32.90 -53.28 -17.44
CA LYS A 967 -32.84 -54.30 -16.38
C LYS A 967 -32.12 -53.80 -15.12
N ALA A 968 -31.09 -52.98 -15.27
CA ALA A 968 -30.39 -52.39 -14.13
C ALA A 968 -31.28 -51.39 -13.37
N ALA A 969 -32.04 -50.55 -14.07
CA ALA A 969 -33.02 -49.62 -13.47
C ALA A 969 -34.13 -50.36 -12.72
N ASP A 970 -34.63 -51.46 -13.28
CA ASP A 970 -35.66 -52.31 -12.66
C ASP A 970 -35.15 -53.01 -11.37
N SER A 971 -33.84 -53.28 -11.28
CA SER A 971 -33.23 -53.86 -10.09
C SER A 971 -32.97 -52.88 -8.93
N VAL A 972 -33.31 -51.60 -9.09
CA VAL A 972 -33.14 -50.57 -8.06
C VAL A 972 -34.32 -50.63 -7.07
N MET A 973 -34.01 -50.78 -5.77
CA MET A 973 -35.04 -50.93 -4.73
C MET A 973 -35.85 -49.65 -4.46
N ASP A 974 -35.24 -48.48 -4.64
CA ASP A 974 -35.94 -47.19 -4.48
C ASP A 974 -36.78 -46.89 -5.73
N SER A 975 -38.10 -46.88 -5.55
CA SER A 975 -39.06 -46.60 -6.62
C SER A 975 -38.93 -45.21 -7.24
N SER A 976 -38.49 -44.19 -6.49
CA SER A 976 -38.30 -42.83 -7.02
C SER A 976 -37.01 -42.75 -7.86
N GLU A 977 -35.89 -43.31 -7.36
CA GLU A 977 -34.63 -43.39 -8.12
C GLU A 977 -34.78 -44.27 -9.37
N SER A 978 -35.49 -45.40 -9.28
CA SER A 978 -35.79 -46.27 -10.42
C SER A 978 -36.62 -45.55 -11.49
N SER A 979 -37.66 -44.82 -11.07
CA SER A 979 -38.51 -44.04 -11.98
C SER A 979 -37.74 -42.91 -12.68
N LEU A 980 -36.84 -42.23 -11.97
CA LEU A 980 -35.93 -41.25 -12.56
C LEU A 980 -35.02 -41.88 -13.62
N LEU A 981 -34.42 -43.03 -13.33
CA LEU A 981 -33.56 -43.75 -14.27
C LEU A 981 -34.33 -44.18 -15.53
N PHE A 982 -35.59 -44.62 -15.41
CA PHE A 982 -36.41 -44.93 -16.59
C PHE A 982 -36.64 -43.70 -17.47
N ILE A 983 -36.85 -42.51 -16.88
CA ILE A 983 -36.99 -41.25 -17.64
C ILE A 983 -35.65 -40.86 -18.30
N GLU A 984 -34.51 -41.05 -17.61
CA GLU A 984 -33.17 -40.86 -18.20
C GLU A 984 -32.95 -41.81 -19.40
N ILE A 985 -33.28 -43.10 -19.26
CA ILE A 985 -33.22 -44.09 -20.36
C ILE A 985 -34.14 -43.68 -21.52
N LEU A 986 -35.34 -43.18 -21.23
CA LEU A 986 -36.28 -42.71 -22.27
C LEU A 986 -35.66 -41.60 -23.12
N ASN A 987 -34.91 -40.66 -22.52
CA ASN A 987 -34.18 -39.64 -23.27
C ASN A 987 -33.13 -40.26 -24.22
N HIS A 988 -32.40 -41.29 -23.78
CA HIS A 988 -31.46 -42.02 -24.63
C HIS A 988 -32.17 -42.75 -25.79
N TYR A 989 -33.31 -43.40 -25.54
CA TYR A 989 -34.12 -44.04 -26.58
C TYR A 989 -34.64 -43.02 -27.61
N ILE A 990 -35.10 -41.85 -27.16
CA ILE A 990 -35.53 -40.77 -28.05
C ILE A 990 -34.35 -40.30 -28.92
N TYR A 991 -33.17 -40.06 -28.32
CA TYR A 991 -31.96 -39.67 -29.06
C TYR A 991 -31.57 -40.68 -30.14
N PHE A 992 -31.53 -41.98 -29.81
CA PHE A 992 -31.18 -43.02 -30.77
C PHE A 992 -32.29 -43.29 -31.78
N ASN A 993 -33.56 -43.06 -31.46
CA ASN A 993 -34.65 -43.11 -32.44
C ASN A 993 -34.52 -42.00 -33.49
N GLU A 994 -34.08 -40.79 -33.09
CA GLU A 994 -33.80 -39.71 -34.04
C GLU A 994 -32.63 -40.02 -34.98
N LYS A 995 -31.57 -40.67 -34.49
CA LYS A 995 -30.35 -40.95 -35.28
C LYS A 995 -30.40 -42.28 -36.04
N LEU A 996 -31.03 -43.30 -35.46
CA LEU A 996 -31.07 -44.69 -35.96
C LEU A 996 -32.49 -45.27 -35.83
N PRO A 997 -33.48 -44.76 -36.59
CA PRO A 997 -34.88 -45.16 -36.46
C PRO A 997 -35.14 -46.64 -36.79
N LEU A 998 -34.25 -47.28 -37.56
CA LEU A 998 -34.31 -48.71 -37.89
C LEU A 998 -33.86 -49.61 -36.73
N VAL A 999 -33.08 -49.08 -35.78
CA VAL A 999 -32.52 -49.84 -34.64
C VAL A 999 -33.38 -49.64 -33.40
N VAL A 1000 -33.71 -48.38 -33.08
CA VAL A 1000 -34.62 -48.03 -31.99
C VAL A 1000 -35.96 -47.61 -32.58
N THR A 1001 -36.91 -48.54 -32.58
CA THR A 1001 -38.26 -48.32 -33.12
C THR A 1001 -39.18 -47.58 -32.14
N GLU A 1002 -40.23 -46.95 -32.66
CA GLU A 1002 -41.30 -46.31 -31.85
C GLU A 1002 -41.94 -47.28 -30.86
N LYS A 1003 -41.99 -48.58 -31.20
CA LYS A 1003 -42.48 -49.64 -30.30
C LYS A 1003 -41.67 -49.71 -29.00
N HIS A 1004 -40.36 -49.51 -29.06
CA HIS A 1004 -39.53 -49.51 -27.86
C HIS A 1004 -39.80 -48.31 -26.95
N ILE A 1005 -40.01 -47.13 -27.54
CA ILE A 1005 -40.38 -45.91 -26.83
C ILE A 1005 -41.74 -46.08 -26.18
N HIS A 1006 -42.73 -46.59 -26.92
CA HIS A 1006 -44.08 -46.83 -26.40
C HIS A 1006 -44.09 -47.77 -25.19
N ASN A 1007 -43.41 -48.92 -25.30
CA ASN A 1007 -43.30 -49.88 -24.21
C ASN A 1007 -42.66 -49.27 -22.95
N LEU A 1008 -41.63 -48.42 -23.12
CA LEU A 1008 -40.97 -47.76 -21.99
C LEU A 1008 -41.87 -46.67 -21.38
N THR A 1009 -42.63 -45.94 -22.20
CA THR A 1009 -43.59 -44.95 -21.68
C THR A 1009 -44.70 -45.61 -20.88
N GLU A 1010 -45.21 -46.77 -21.30
CA GLU A 1010 -46.23 -47.53 -20.56
C GLU A 1010 -45.70 -48.04 -19.21
N LEU A 1011 -44.45 -48.52 -19.19
CA LEU A 1011 -43.76 -48.94 -17.96
C LEU A 1011 -43.59 -47.77 -16.97
N ILE A 1012 -43.15 -46.60 -17.46
CA ILE A 1012 -43.01 -45.38 -16.63
C ILE A 1012 -44.36 -44.93 -16.07
N GLN A 1013 -45.42 -44.95 -16.89
CA GLN A 1013 -46.77 -44.58 -16.44
C GLN A 1013 -47.32 -45.51 -15.36
N THR A 1014 -46.99 -46.80 -15.43
CA THR A 1014 -47.42 -47.78 -14.43
C THR A 1014 -46.71 -47.53 -13.10
N ASN A 1015 -45.39 -47.32 -13.12
CA ASN A 1015 -44.59 -47.06 -11.91
C ASN A 1015 -44.85 -45.67 -11.28
N LEU A 1016 -45.20 -44.65 -12.10
CA LEU A 1016 -45.57 -43.32 -11.61
C LEU A 1016 -46.97 -43.26 -10.96
N LYS A 1017 -47.89 -44.18 -11.31
CA LYS A 1017 -49.22 -44.24 -10.67
C LYS A 1017 -49.16 -44.72 -9.22
N ASP A 1018 -48.19 -45.56 -8.89
CA ASP A 1018 -48.01 -46.10 -7.53
C ASP A 1018 -47.25 -45.13 -6.59
N SER A 1019 -46.55 -44.12 -7.15
CA SER A 1019 -45.72 -43.14 -6.42
C SER A 1019 -46.44 -41.79 -6.28
N SER A 1020 -47.50 -41.74 -5.47
CA SER A 1020 -48.45 -40.62 -5.41
C SER A 1020 -47.95 -39.27 -4.81
N ASN A 1021 -46.64 -39.05 -4.62
CA ASN A 1021 -46.12 -37.90 -3.85
C ASN A 1021 -45.03 -37.03 -4.52
N ASP A 1022 -44.46 -37.37 -5.69
CA ASP A 1022 -43.37 -36.58 -6.30
C ASP A 1022 -43.85 -35.70 -7.48
N SER A 1023 -44.25 -34.45 -7.18
CA SER A 1023 -44.66 -33.43 -8.18
C SER A 1023 -43.59 -33.19 -9.26
N ASP A 1024 -42.31 -33.20 -8.88
CA ASP A 1024 -41.23 -32.76 -9.76
C ASP A 1024 -40.81 -33.82 -10.78
N LEU A 1025 -40.84 -35.09 -10.41
CA LEU A 1025 -40.55 -36.22 -11.30
C LEU A 1025 -41.60 -36.31 -12.42
N TYR A 1026 -42.86 -36.11 -12.04
CA TYR A 1026 -43.97 -36.09 -12.98
C TYR A 1026 -43.88 -34.90 -13.95
N LYS A 1027 -43.50 -33.71 -13.47
CA LYS A 1027 -43.20 -32.55 -14.33
C LYS A 1027 -42.04 -32.83 -15.29
N TYR A 1028 -40.99 -33.52 -14.84
CA TYR A 1028 -39.86 -33.90 -15.70
C TYR A 1028 -40.30 -34.85 -16.82
N TYR A 1029 -41.06 -35.90 -16.49
CA TYR A 1029 -41.62 -36.82 -17.47
C TYR A 1029 -42.54 -36.12 -18.49
N GLN A 1030 -43.42 -35.23 -18.03
CA GLN A 1030 -44.28 -34.45 -18.92
C GLN A 1030 -43.49 -33.57 -19.90
N ARG A 1031 -42.38 -32.97 -19.47
CA ARG A 1031 -41.49 -32.19 -20.35
C ARG A 1031 -40.85 -33.06 -21.42
N THR A 1032 -40.34 -34.24 -21.05
CA THR A 1032 -39.77 -35.21 -21.99
C THR A 1032 -40.80 -35.66 -23.03
N LEU A 1033 -42.03 -35.96 -22.63
CA LEU A 1033 -43.10 -36.32 -23.56
C LEU A 1033 -43.50 -35.17 -24.49
N LYS A 1034 -43.64 -33.94 -23.97
CA LYS A 1034 -43.90 -32.75 -24.80
C LYS A 1034 -42.81 -32.54 -25.85
N TYR A 1035 -41.55 -32.75 -25.49
CA TYR A 1035 -40.42 -32.68 -26.44
C TYR A 1035 -40.57 -33.73 -27.56
N TYR A 1036 -40.87 -34.97 -27.22
CA TYR A 1036 -41.08 -36.05 -28.20
C TYR A 1036 -42.28 -35.79 -29.12
N GLN A 1037 -43.42 -35.37 -28.57
CA GLN A 1037 -44.64 -35.05 -29.32
C GLN A 1037 -44.45 -33.86 -30.27
N LYS A 1038 -43.69 -32.83 -29.85
CA LYS A 1038 -43.36 -31.68 -30.71
C LYS A 1038 -42.54 -32.10 -31.93
N LYS A 1039 -41.68 -33.10 -31.79
CA LYS A 1039 -40.83 -33.60 -32.89
C LYS A 1039 -41.52 -34.63 -33.78
N ASN A 1040 -42.45 -35.44 -33.24
CA ASN A 1040 -43.20 -36.45 -33.97
C ASN A 1040 -44.72 -36.20 -33.89
N PRO A 1041 -45.26 -35.29 -34.70
CA PRO A 1041 -46.67 -34.84 -34.60
C PRO A 1041 -47.73 -35.90 -34.95
N GLY A 1042 -47.32 -37.12 -35.34
CA GLY A 1042 -48.21 -38.25 -35.66
C GLY A 1042 -48.43 -39.26 -34.53
N VAL A 1043 -47.70 -39.16 -33.41
CA VAL A 1043 -47.74 -40.14 -32.31
C VAL A 1043 -48.40 -39.52 -31.08
N ILE A 1044 -49.65 -39.90 -30.81
CA ILE A 1044 -50.40 -39.47 -29.62
C ILE A 1044 -50.13 -40.46 -28.49
N ILE A 1045 -49.42 -40.03 -27.45
CA ILE A 1045 -49.25 -40.77 -26.20
C ILE A 1045 -50.14 -40.10 -25.17
N GLU A 1046 -51.15 -40.81 -24.64
CA GLU A 1046 -52.07 -40.29 -23.63
C GLU A 1046 -51.32 -39.93 -22.34
N THR A 1047 -51.47 -38.69 -21.87
CA THR A 1047 -50.97 -38.24 -20.57
C THR A 1047 -52.09 -38.37 -19.51
N PRO A 1048 -51.85 -39.00 -18.34
CA PRO A 1048 -52.86 -39.04 -17.27
C PRO A 1048 -53.11 -37.63 -16.72
N ILE A 1049 -54.37 -37.25 -16.50
CA ILE A 1049 -54.74 -35.94 -15.94
C ILE A 1049 -54.69 -36.03 -14.41
N VAL A 1050 -53.73 -35.36 -13.76
CA VAL A 1050 -53.78 -35.10 -12.31
C VAL A 1050 -54.47 -33.76 -12.08
N GLN A 1051 -55.53 -33.75 -11.27
CA GLN A 1051 -56.27 -32.54 -10.89
C GLN A 1051 -55.40 -31.65 -9.99
N GLU A 1052 -54.68 -30.67 -10.56
CA GLU A 1052 -54.06 -29.59 -9.78
C GLU A 1052 -55.12 -28.52 -9.43
N LYS A 1053 -55.23 -28.20 -8.14
CA LYS A 1053 -55.95 -27.01 -7.65
C LYS A 1053 -55.22 -25.77 -8.16
N VAL A 1054 -55.94 -24.97 -8.95
CA VAL A 1054 -55.45 -23.73 -9.54
C VAL A 1054 -55.32 -22.65 -8.46
N GLU A 1055 -54.09 -22.32 -8.06
CA GLU A 1055 -53.75 -21.00 -7.54
C GLU A 1055 -52.96 -20.25 -8.61
N THR A 1056 -53.60 -19.23 -9.20
CA THR A 1056 -53.00 -18.33 -10.17
C THR A 1056 -52.00 -17.40 -9.49
N LYS A 1057 -50.71 -17.61 -9.76
CA LYS A 1057 -49.70 -16.55 -9.76
C LYS A 1057 -48.88 -16.66 -11.03
N GLU A 1058 -48.89 -15.57 -11.79
CA GLU A 1058 -47.99 -15.35 -12.92
C GLU A 1058 -46.55 -15.35 -12.40
N GLU A 1059 -45.82 -16.44 -12.65
CA GLU A 1059 -44.37 -16.46 -12.56
C GLU A 1059 -43.79 -16.32 -13.96
N THR A 1060 -43.07 -15.23 -14.15
CA THR A 1060 -42.23 -14.95 -15.32
C THR A 1060 -41.25 -16.09 -15.56
N GLU A 1061 -41.29 -16.68 -16.76
CA GLU A 1061 -40.31 -17.64 -17.25
C GLU A 1061 -38.89 -17.04 -17.19
N LYS A 1062 -38.11 -17.47 -16.20
CA LYS A 1062 -36.65 -17.46 -16.27
C LYS A 1062 -36.20 -18.91 -16.43
N ALA A 1063 -35.58 -19.19 -17.58
CA ALA A 1063 -34.93 -20.46 -17.86
C ALA A 1063 -33.84 -20.71 -16.80
N ILE A 1064 -34.07 -21.71 -15.95
CA ILE A 1064 -33.04 -22.33 -15.11
C ILE A 1064 -32.35 -23.38 -16.00
N PRO A 1065 -31.01 -23.37 -16.17
CA PRO A 1065 -30.33 -24.37 -16.99
C PRO A 1065 -30.53 -25.75 -16.37
N VAL A 1066 -31.07 -26.68 -17.17
CA VAL A 1066 -31.03 -28.10 -16.86
C VAL A 1066 -29.56 -28.52 -16.98
N ASN A 1067 -28.95 -28.92 -15.86
CA ASN A 1067 -27.70 -29.68 -15.85
C ASN A 1067 -27.96 -31.07 -16.46
N THR A 1068 -28.15 -31.10 -17.76
CA THR A 1068 -27.95 -32.27 -18.61
C THR A 1068 -26.55 -32.10 -19.17
N PHE A 1069 -25.64 -33.01 -18.81
CA PHE A 1069 -24.36 -33.17 -19.50
C PHE A 1069 -24.65 -33.63 -20.94
N VAL A 1070 -24.97 -32.65 -21.80
CA VAL A 1070 -24.83 -32.75 -23.24
C VAL A 1070 -23.64 -31.87 -23.55
N ALA A 1071 -22.50 -32.50 -23.84
CA ALA A 1071 -21.41 -31.83 -24.51
C ALA A 1071 -21.91 -31.44 -25.91
N GLU A 1072 -22.48 -30.25 -26.04
CA GLU A 1072 -22.48 -29.57 -27.32
C GLU A 1072 -21.03 -29.35 -27.71
N VAL A 1073 -20.71 -29.80 -28.92
CA VAL A 1073 -19.41 -29.63 -29.56
C VAL A 1073 -19.28 -28.16 -29.93
N GLU A 1074 -18.90 -27.32 -28.97
CA GLU A 1074 -18.16 -26.11 -29.29
C GLU A 1074 -16.77 -26.53 -29.75
N LYS A 1075 -16.46 -26.19 -31.01
CA LYS A 1075 -15.11 -26.30 -31.56
C LYS A 1075 -14.19 -25.35 -30.79
N PRO A 1076 -13.11 -25.82 -30.12
CA PRO A 1076 -12.00 -24.95 -29.82
C PRO A 1076 -11.15 -24.87 -31.09
N THR A 1077 -11.43 -23.91 -31.97
CA THR A 1077 -10.46 -23.49 -32.98
C THR A 1077 -9.60 -22.38 -32.39
N LEU A 1078 -8.43 -22.77 -31.89
CA LEU A 1078 -7.24 -21.93 -31.85
C LEU A 1078 -6.92 -21.48 -33.29
N SER A 1079 -7.49 -20.34 -33.71
CA SER A 1079 -7.01 -19.60 -34.89
C SER A 1079 -7.35 -18.09 -34.91
N SER A 1080 -7.85 -17.49 -33.83
CA SER A 1080 -8.24 -16.07 -33.82
C SER A 1080 -7.26 -15.12 -33.12
N ALA A 1081 -5.95 -15.39 -33.13
CA ALA A 1081 -4.96 -14.45 -32.57
C ALA A 1081 -3.77 -14.10 -33.50
N LEU A 1082 -3.68 -14.61 -34.73
CA LEU A 1082 -2.54 -14.31 -35.61
C LEU A 1082 -2.92 -14.12 -37.09
N SER A 1083 -3.93 -13.31 -37.38
CA SER A 1083 -4.09 -12.75 -38.74
C SER A 1083 -4.87 -11.42 -38.75
N SER A 1084 -4.27 -10.37 -38.20
CA SER A 1084 -4.59 -8.99 -38.61
C SER A 1084 -3.59 -8.00 -38.01
N ILE A 1085 -2.33 -8.06 -38.45
CA ILE A 1085 -1.55 -6.85 -38.67
C ILE A 1085 -1.51 -6.65 -40.18
N SER A 1086 -2.41 -5.80 -40.66
CA SER A 1086 -2.23 -5.10 -41.93
C SER A 1086 -2.66 -3.66 -41.69
N LEU A 1087 -1.67 -2.79 -41.66
CA LEU A 1087 -1.80 -1.37 -41.94
C LEU A 1087 -2.66 -1.20 -43.22
N GLU A 1088 -3.68 -0.34 -43.17
CA GLU A 1088 -3.86 0.80 -44.07
C GLU A 1088 -5.31 1.33 -44.06
N HIS A 1089 -5.41 2.62 -43.72
CA HIS A 1089 -6.34 3.65 -44.17
C HIS A 1089 -7.78 3.31 -44.60
N ASN A 1090 -8.72 3.82 -43.80
CA ASN A 1090 -10.01 4.31 -44.29
C ASN A 1090 -9.81 5.57 -45.17
N LEU A 1091 -10.08 5.46 -46.47
CA LEU A 1091 -10.65 6.53 -47.28
C LEU A 1091 -11.82 5.93 -48.09
N PRO A 1092 -12.96 6.64 -48.25
CA PRO A 1092 -14.17 6.05 -48.79
C PRO A 1092 -14.25 6.08 -50.32
N ASP A 1093 -14.85 5.01 -50.84
CA ASP A 1093 -15.70 4.89 -52.04
C ASP A 1093 -15.48 5.90 -53.18
N GLU A 1094 -14.68 5.51 -54.18
CA GLU A 1094 -14.99 5.75 -55.59
C GLU A 1094 -14.09 4.87 -56.48
N PHE A 1095 -14.70 4.27 -57.52
CA PHE A 1095 -14.10 3.44 -58.59
C PHE A 1095 -13.95 1.93 -58.39
N ASN A 1096 -15.09 1.25 -58.46
CA ASN A 1096 -15.22 0.03 -59.26
C ASN A 1096 -14.83 0.33 -60.73
N ALA A 1097 -13.81 -0.34 -61.26
CA ALA A 1097 -13.73 -0.65 -62.69
C ALA A 1097 -12.69 -1.75 -62.98
N THR A 1098 -13.18 -2.99 -62.93
CA THR A 1098 -13.11 -3.97 -64.04
C THR A 1098 -11.75 -4.48 -64.57
N TRP A 1099 -11.66 -5.81 -64.52
CA TRP A 1099 -11.05 -6.73 -65.51
C TRP A 1099 -9.55 -7.03 -65.38
N GLU A 1100 -9.04 -8.24 -65.57
CA GLU A 1100 -9.54 -9.59 -65.82
C GLU A 1100 -8.30 -10.49 -65.69
N LYS A 1101 -8.33 -11.47 -64.76
CA LYS A 1101 -7.77 -12.83 -64.89
C LYS A 1101 -7.90 -13.61 -63.60
#